data_AF-A0A7C1FTN6-F1
#
_entry.id   AF-A0A7C1FTN6-F1
#
_cell.length_a   1.000
_cell.length_b   1.000
_cell.length_c   1.000
_cell.angle_alpha   90.00
_cell.angle_beta   90.00
_cell.angle_gamma   90.00
#
_symmetry.space_group_name_H-M   'P 1'
#
loop_
_entity.id
_entity.type
_entity.pdbx_description
1 polymer ?
#
loop_
_entity_poly.entity_id
_entity_poly.type
_entity_poly.pdbx_seq_one_letter_code
_entity_poly.pdbx_strand_id
1 'polypeptide(L)'
;MASTNAAMTSGCRPSEKFGTASTIAIRSYLRHCHFVRPQQDLLQPLSHPSQRALNAYGFSIFLCVPRSITSGIITGMVQKHRTKTEQPEHISLAVDAETWDHWLIQREDGHPLQLSRWGMLKEQFGWKAHRVALIEKAGASPHAGAQLLLRNAYGLKLAYIPRGPLVNWQNEEQCAALFELLEAECRRLGVSVLKIEPALIDSSANRALLMRHGFRPSLHSVQPPSTILVDLADDETMLATMKSKWRYNVRLAERKGVAVRAMERRDLPAFYRLMQETSARDGFAVHSAAYFEAAFDLLTPDHAVFLMAEYAGEPLAAIVVAVAGRNGVYLWGASSERERSRMPNHALQWAGMRWAREQGAATYDLWGIPDPLGQLAMAIARESERGAPADALPIQLDALPNGGLWGVYRFKQGFGGRVVRTVGAWDRAIHPLGARFYFAALAIKQHSSPLDNLLRRKSETQHSLPRSSPHIGVSPPLAQISRSTVRYQLELIEDAARWRTVLAQTPSPHVLQSWEWGEVKGQTGWRAERIAVRTSSSTAALQFLWREPVPHLPLRVAYIPKGPALEWSDLECVDATLAAIEEYARSKKCIFVKIDPNVREDTTVGRLTLHGLQRRGWRFSAEQVQFKNTAFTDLRPGEEALLAAMKSKWRYNVRLAQKRGVRVRCGEETDLAAFYALYAETARRDGFLIRPAAYYLTTWRTFLAAQREPGNPAGGALLLAEHPDDPEPVAGLFLLRYGATAWYFYGASSDRHRRDMPNYLLQWEAMRWAIAQRCTTYDWWGAPTSLENPEDPLHSVWQFKQGFGAEFQPHIGAWDYVISPVGYRFLTQALPFTRSAIRWARQFVEPDRSDCPQPESPAERSEH
;
A
#
# COMPACT_ATOMS: atom_id res chain seq x y z
N MET A 1 -85.74 12.00 8.71
CA MET A 1 -86.75 12.83 8.02
C MET A 1 -86.03 13.56 6.87
N ALA A 2 -86.66 13.66 5.68
CA ALA A 2 -86.16 14.32 4.44
C ALA A 2 -84.83 13.75 3.84
N SER A 3 -84.66 13.35 2.56
CA SER A 3 -85.01 13.90 1.22
C SER A 3 -84.05 15.04 0.76
N THR A 4 -83.52 15.18 -0.47
CA THR A 4 -83.80 14.50 -1.78
C THR A 4 -82.71 14.77 -2.86
N ASN A 5 -82.53 13.83 -3.81
CA ASN A 5 -82.23 13.93 -5.27
C ASN A 5 -81.12 14.81 -5.95
N ALA A 6 -80.21 14.09 -6.66
CA ALA A 6 -79.93 14.08 -8.14
C ALA A 6 -79.48 15.31 -8.97
N ALA A 7 -78.44 15.14 -9.83
CA ALA A 7 -78.58 14.88 -11.30
C ALA A 7 -77.30 15.17 -12.16
N MET A 8 -77.08 14.34 -13.21
CA MET A 8 -76.46 14.61 -14.54
C MET A 8 -75.00 15.19 -14.64
N THR A 9 -73.98 14.51 -15.21
CA THR A 9 -73.59 14.32 -16.66
C THR A 9 -72.15 14.87 -16.89
N SER A 10 -71.33 14.52 -17.90
CA SER A 10 -71.36 13.48 -18.96
C SER A 10 -70.00 13.37 -19.72
N GLY A 11 -69.56 12.15 -20.06
CA GLY A 11 -68.77 11.85 -21.29
C GLY A 11 -67.23 11.97 -21.20
N CYS A 12 -66.41 11.13 -21.86
CA CYS A 12 -66.70 9.91 -22.62
C CYS A 12 -65.54 8.89 -22.50
N ARG A 13 -65.86 7.62 -22.78
CA ARG A 13 -64.95 6.46 -22.91
C ARG A 13 -64.64 6.25 -24.42
N PRO A 14 -63.67 5.41 -24.85
CA PRO A 14 -63.86 3.96 -24.75
C PRO A 14 -62.62 3.09 -24.50
N SER A 15 -62.93 1.84 -24.19
CA SER A 15 -62.04 0.68 -24.18
C SER A 15 -62.70 -0.41 -25.02
N GLU A 16 -62.03 -0.92 -26.05
CA GLU A 16 -62.39 -2.15 -26.80
C GLU A 16 -61.08 -2.95 -26.95
N LYS A 17 -60.94 -4.25 -26.64
CA LYS A 17 -61.75 -5.46 -26.89
C LYS A 17 -62.00 -5.76 -28.36
N PHE A 18 -61.11 -6.56 -28.95
CA PHE A 18 -61.27 -7.68 -29.91
C PHE A 18 -59.82 -8.08 -30.31
N GLY A 19 -59.46 -9.29 -30.69
CA GLY A 19 -60.22 -10.52 -30.88
C GLY A 19 -59.59 -11.34 -32.01
N THR A 20 -59.10 -12.56 -31.69
CA THR A 20 -58.98 -13.75 -32.58
C THR A 20 -58.31 -13.67 -33.96
N ALA A 21 -57.50 -14.70 -34.24
CA ALA A 21 -57.32 -15.34 -35.56
C ALA A 21 -56.63 -14.51 -36.68
N SER A 22 -56.05 -15.06 -37.75
CA SER A 22 -55.51 -16.39 -38.11
C SER A 22 -55.09 -16.28 -39.58
N THR A 23 -53.87 -16.74 -39.90
CA THR A 23 -53.53 -17.35 -41.22
C THR A 23 -53.45 -16.44 -42.47
N ILE A 24 -52.71 -16.95 -43.47
CA ILE A 24 -52.64 -16.60 -44.90
C ILE A 24 -51.54 -15.57 -45.28
N ALA A 25 -50.70 -15.76 -46.31
CA ALA A 25 -50.16 -16.97 -46.97
C ALA A 25 -49.05 -16.61 -48.01
N ILE A 26 -48.36 -17.64 -48.51
CA ILE A 26 -47.88 -17.82 -49.91
C ILE A 26 -46.60 -17.10 -50.43
N ARG A 27 -45.57 -17.94 -50.67
CA ARG A 27 -44.65 -18.09 -51.85
C ARG A 27 -43.87 -16.86 -52.37
N SER A 28 -42.65 -16.96 -52.91
CA SER A 28 -41.82 -18.10 -53.42
C SER A 28 -40.31 -17.70 -53.37
N TYR A 29 -39.28 -18.37 -53.94
CA TYR A 29 -39.18 -19.52 -54.88
C TYR A 29 -38.07 -20.52 -54.41
N LEU A 30 -37.25 -21.08 -55.32
CA LEU A 30 -36.28 -22.17 -55.12
C LEU A 30 -35.05 -22.09 -56.07
N ARG A 31 -34.05 -22.97 -55.79
CA ARG A 31 -32.98 -23.58 -56.65
C ARG A 31 -31.56 -22.97 -56.51
N HIS A 32 -30.45 -23.73 -56.45
CA HIS A 32 -30.16 -25.20 -56.46
C HIS A 32 -28.92 -25.50 -55.57
N CYS A 33 -28.92 -26.57 -54.74
CA CYS A 33 -28.26 -27.91 -54.91
C CYS A 33 -26.71 -27.87 -55.06
N HIS A 34 -25.90 -28.71 -54.39
CA HIS A 34 -26.03 -30.17 -54.20
C HIS A 34 -25.54 -30.77 -52.86
N PHE A 35 -25.94 -32.02 -52.62
CA PHE A 35 -25.67 -32.92 -51.48
C PHE A 35 -24.34 -33.70 -51.60
N VAL A 36 -23.87 -34.32 -50.49
CA VAL A 36 -23.75 -35.81 -50.31
C VAL A 36 -23.27 -36.18 -48.88
N ARG A 37 -23.87 -37.23 -48.31
CA ARG A 37 -23.55 -38.00 -47.06
C ARG A 37 -23.12 -39.43 -47.49
N PRO A 38 -22.61 -40.39 -46.67
CA PRO A 38 -22.81 -40.62 -45.21
C PRO A 38 -21.44 -40.76 -44.48
N GLN A 39 -21.14 -41.56 -43.44
CA GLN A 39 -21.86 -42.58 -42.63
C GLN A 39 -21.29 -42.68 -41.20
N GLN A 40 -21.87 -43.55 -40.37
CA GLN A 40 -21.35 -44.06 -39.09
C GLN A 40 -20.64 -45.42 -39.31
N ASP A 41 -19.73 -45.83 -38.42
CA ASP A 41 -19.94 -47.02 -37.57
C ASP A 41 -18.79 -47.38 -36.60
N LEU A 42 -19.22 -47.66 -35.35
CA LEU A 42 -18.78 -48.72 -34.41
C LEU A 42 -17.32 -48.92 -33.91
N LEU A 43 -17.27 -49.11 -32.58
CA LEU A 43 -16.40 -49.98 -31.75
C LEU A 43 -15.11 -49.44 -31.06
N GLN A 44 -15.28 -49.30 -29.74
CA GLN A 44 -14.36 -49.44 -28.59
C GLN A 44 -13.45 -50.72 -28.59
N PRO A 45 -12.60 -50.98 -27.55
CA PRO A 45 -11.95 -50.12 -26.52
C PRO A 45 -10.43 -50.45 -26.32
N LEU A 46 -9.86 -50.11 -25.14
CA LEU A 46 -8.58 -50.58 -24.54
C LEU A 46 -7.29 -49.89 -25.05
N SER A 47 -6.24 -49.65 -24.25
CA SER A 47 -6.03 -49.73 -22.79
C SER A 47 -4.80 -48.89 -22.37
N HIS A 48 -4.70 -48.53 -21.08
CA HIS A 48 -3.42 -48.12 -20.45
C HIS A 48 -2.35 -49.23 -20.58
N PRO A 49 -1.01 -48.96 -20.59
CA PRO A 49 -0.34 -48.45 -19.38
C PRO A 49 1.01 -47.65 -19.52
N SER A 50 1.36 -47.02 -18.40
CA SER A 50 2.66 -46.88 -17.69
C SER A 50 4.07 -46.95 -18.34
N GLN A 51 4.91 -45.99 -17.89
CA GLN A 51 6.28 -46.14 -17.30
C GLN A 51 7.52 -46.64 -18.12
N ARG A 52 8.54 -45.75 -18.15
CA ARG A 52 10.00 -45.94 -17.93
C ARG A 52 10.80 -47.06 -18.65
N ALA A 53 11.75 -46.65 -19.52
CA ALA A 53 13.17 -47.06 -19.61
C ALA A 53 13.81 -46.39 -20.87
N LEU A 54 14.86 -45.54 -20.79
CA LEU A 54 16.31 -45.75 -20.56
C LEU A 54 17.14 -46.07 -21.82
N ASN A 55 18.22 -45.28 -22.03
CA ASN A 55 19.40 -45.51 -22.90
C ASN A 55 19.17 -45.47 -24.44
N ALA A 56 20.11 -45.04 -25.30
CA ALA A 56 21.39 -44.31 -25.17
C ALA A 56 21.77 -43.72 -26.56
N TYR A 57 23.04 -43.35 -26.79
CA TYR A 57 23.61 -42.62 -27.95
C TYR A 57 23.20 -41.13 -28.01
N GLY A 58 24.08 -40.13 -28.18
CA GLY A 58 25.54 -40.14 -28.33
C GLY A 58 25.98 -39.44 -29.61
N PHE A 59 26.52 -38.23 -29.50
CA PHE A 59 27.61 -37.60 -30.30
C PHE A 59 27.63 -36.08 -30.06
N SER A 60 28.83 -35.51 -29.96
CA SER A 60 29.08 -34.06 -30.04
C SER A 60 29.52 -33.70 -31.47
N ILE A 61 29.30 -32.46 -31.92
CA ILE A 61 30.23 -31.67 -32.78
C ILE A 61 29.72 -30.23 -32.95
N PHE A 62 30.67 -29.27 -33.01
CA PHE A 62 30.47 -27.86 -33.33
C PHE A 62 30.30 -27.63 -34.86
N LEU A 63 29.63 -26.55 -35.30
CA LEU A 63 30.26 -25.42 -36.05
C LEU A 63 29.28 -24.39 -36.66
N CYS A 64 29.76 -23.13 -36.65
CA CYS A 64 29.53 -21.98 -37.54
C CYS A 64 28.25 -21.78 -38.39
N VAL A 65 27.78 -20.51 -38.36
CA VAL A 65 27.11 -19.81 -39.48
C VAL A 65 27.86 -18.49 -39.72
N PRO A 66 28.18 -18.08 -40.98
CA PRO A 66 29.15 -17.01 -41.27
C PRO A 66 28.54 -15.59 -41.45
N ARG A 67 29.42 -14.61 -41.70
CA ARG A 67 29.13 -13.16 -41.85
C ARG A 67 29.35 -12.66 -43.30
N SER A 68 28.59 -11.61 -43.64
CA SER A 68 28.86 -10.51 -44.60
C SER A 68 29.12 -10.75 -46.09
N ILE A 69 28.33 -10.08 -46.95
CA ILE A 69 28.74 -9.40 -48.20
C ILE A 69 27.98 -8.05 -48.28
N THR A 70 28.58 -7.04 -48.93
CA THR A 70 28.10 -5.64 -49.04
C THR A 70 27.81 -5.17 -50.47
N SER A 71 26.77 -4.32 -50.62
CA SER A 71 26.56 -3.25 -51.61
C SER A 71 26.51 -3.56 -53.14
N GLY A 72 25.51 -2.97 -53.84
CA GLY A 72 25.45 -2.97 -55.33
C GLY A 72 24.09 -2.52 -55.92
N ILE A 73 24.02 -1.29 -56.43
CA ILE A 73 22.83 -0.55 -56.94
C ILE A 73 22.43 -0.98 -58.39
N ILE A 74 21.15 -0.87 -58.80
CA ILE A 74 20.64 -0.22 -60.06
C ILE A 74 19.18 -0.64 -60.48
N THR A 75 18.29 0.36 -60.64
CA THR A 75 16.96 0.45 -61.36
C THR A 75 15.92 -0.70 -61.31
N GLY A 76 14.60 -0.46 -61.35
CA GLY A 76 13.84 0.80 -61.38
C GLY A 76 12.34 0.61 -61.69
N MET A 77 11.49 1.42 -61.04
CA MET A 77 10.09 1.78 -61.38
C MET A 77 9.04 0.73 -61.82
N VAL A 78 8.04 0.53 -60.95
CA VAL A 78 6.64 0.89 -61.30
C VAL A 78 6.05 1.72 -60.16
N GLN A 79 5.60 2.94 -60.46
CA GLN A 79 4.91 3.84 -59.51
C GLN A 79 3.39 3.83 -59.77
N LYS A 80 2.61 4.09 -58.70
CA LYS A 80 1.32 4.84 -58.60
C LYS A 80 0.52 4.27 -57.41
N HIS A 81 -0.10 5.03 -56.52
CA HIS A 81 0.00 6.46 -56.18
C HIS A 81 -0.21 6.59 -54.67
N ARG A 82 0.59 7.40 -53.98
CA ARG A 82 0.15 8.10 -52.77
C ARG A 82 0.69 9.52 -52.85
N THR A 83 -0.20 10.49 -52.73
CA THR A 83 0.11 11.91 -52.88
C THR A 83 1.14 12.34 -51.83
N LYS A 84 2.22 12.98 -52.29
CA LYS A 84 3.04 13.83 -51.41
C LYS A 84 2.19 15.04 -51.04
N THR A 85 1.53 15.00 -49.89
CA THR A 85 1.24 16.23 -49.16
C THR A 85 2.59 16.77 -48.67
N GLU A 86 2.84 18.05 -48.85
CA GLU A 86 4.02 18.70 -48.29
C GLU A 86 3.94 18.61 -46.76
N GLN A 87 4.80 17.80 -46.16
CA GLN A 87 4.96 17.81 -44.70
C GLN A 87 5.61 19.14 -44.33
N PRO A 88 5.03 19.94 -43.41
CA PRO A 88 5.70 21.12 -42.92
C PRO A 88 7.04 20.73 -42.29
N GLU A 89 8.10 21.50 -42.53
CA GLU A 89 9.36 21.35 -41.82
C GLU A 89 9.17 21.78 -40.36
N HIS A 90 8.61 20.87 -39.54
CA HIS A 90 8.44 21.07 -38.11
C HIS A 90 9.80 21.02 -37.40
N ILE A 91 10.47 22.17 -37.38
CA ILE A 91 11.77 22.36 -36.76
C ILE A 91 11.66 22.11 -35.25
N SER A 92 12.21 20.97 -34.80
CA SER A 92 12.41 20.68 -33.39
C SER A 92 13.56 21.51 -32.83
N LEU A 93 13.25 22.39 -31.89
CA LEU A 93 14.25 23.11 -31.08
C LEU A 93 13.84 23.09 -29.60
N ALA A 94 14.85 23.11 -28.74
CA ALA A 94 14.65 23.35 -27.32
C ALA A 94 14.14 24.79 -27.15
N VAL A 95 12.88 24.95 -26.72
CA VAL A 95 12.30 26.28 -26.49
C VAL A 95 12.89 26.86 -25.20
N ASP A 96 13.32 28.12 -25.27
CA ASP A 96 13.82 28.86 -24.11
C ASP A 96 12.72 29.02 -23.04
N ALA A 97 13.09 29.53 -21.88
CA ALA A 97 12.19 29.64 -20.74
C ALA A 97 11.08 30.70 -20.95
N GLU A 98 11.42 31.81 -21.60
CA GLU A 98 10.57 33.00 -21.72
C GLU A 98 9.51 32.81 -22.80
N THR A 99 9.91 32.36 -23.99
CA THR A 99 8.99 32.01 -25.09
C THR A 99 8.00 30.91 -24.65
N TRP A 100 8.48 29.93 -23.88
CA TRP A 100 7.63 28.85 -23.37
C TRP A 100 6.61 29.34 -22.34
N ASP A 101 7.02 30.12 -21.34
CA ASP A 101 6.10 30.59 -20.31
C ASP A 101 5.12 31.62 -20.85
N HIS A 102 5.56 32.54 -21.74
CA HIS A 102 4.68 33.51 -22.40
C HIS A 102 3.56 32.82 -23.20
N TRP A 103 3.88 31.75 -23.93
CA TRP A 103 2.87 30.93 -24.58
C TRP A 103 1.96 30.21 -23.58
N LEU A 104 2.54 29.56 -22.57
CA LEU A 104 1.79 28.75 -21.60
C LEU A 104 0.76 29.58 -20.82
N ILE A 105 1.12 30.80 -20.39
CA ILE A 105 0.20 31.68 -19.64
C ILE A 105 -0.95 32.27 -20.47
N GLN A 106 -0.92 32.13 -21.80
CA GLN A 106 -2.03 32.51 -22.68
C GLN A 106 -3.04 31.36 -22.92
N ARG A 107 -2.72 30.12 -22.49
CA ARG A 107 -3.53 28.93 -22.76
C ARG A 107 -4.67 28.74 -21.77
N GLU A 108 -5.78 28.20 -22.24
CA GLU A 108 -6.90 27.77 -21.39
C GLU A 108 -6.56 26.52 -20.56
N ASP A 109 -5.75 25.61 -21.10
CA ASP A 109 -5.25 24.39 -20.44
C ASP A 109 -3.85 24.58 -19.80
N GLY A 110 -3.37 25.82 -19.66
CA GLY A 110 -2.12 26.14 -18.99
C GLY A 110 -2.09 25.57 -17.56
N HIS A 111 -0.94 25.06 -17.12
CA HIS A 111 -0.82 24.41 -15.81
C HIS A 111 0.52 24.72 -15.12
N PRO A 112 0.55 25.10 -13.82
CA PRO A 112 1.78 25.51 -13.14
C PRO A 112 2.94 24.50 -13.21
N LEU A 113 2.63 23.19 -13.18
CA LEU A 113 3.62 22.11 -13.31
C LEU A 113 4.35 22.05 -14.68
N GLN A 114 3.86 22.77 -15.69
CA GLN A 114 4.51 22.90 -17.00
C GLN A 114 5.33 24.20 -17.14
N LEU A 115 5.26 25.15 -16.19
CA LEU A 115 6.05 26.41 -16.22
C LEU A 115 7.55 26.14 -16.20
N SER A 116 8.34 26.97 -16.89
CA SER A 116 9.81 26.90 -16.92
C SER A 116 10.40 26.99 -15.51
N ARG A 117 9.83 27.86 -14.67
CA ARG A 117 10.21 28.09 -13.27
C ARG A 117 9.89 26.88 -12.38
N TRP A 118 8.83 26.12 -12.70
CA TRP A 118 8.62 24.81 -12.10
C TRP A 118 9.69 23.81 -12.55
N GLY A 119 10.10 23.85 -13.82
CA GLY A 119 11.24 23.10 -14.33
C GLY A 119 12.50 23.36 -13.48
N MET A 120 12.90 24.63 -13.37
CA MET A 120 14.04 25.09 -12.55
C MET A 120 13.94 24.62 -11.10
N LEU A 121 12.75 24.67 -10.49
CA LEU A 121 12.52 24.13 -9.15
C LEU A 121 12.87 22.64 -9.09
N LYS A 122 12.43 21.82 -10.05
CA LYS A 122 12.75 20.38 -10.04
C LYS A 122 14.22 20.09 -10.31
N GLU A 123 14.93 20.94 -11.05
CA GLU A 123 16.37 20.78 -11.31
C GLU A 123 17.21 20.86 -10.03
N GLN A 124 16.87 21.76 -9.11
CA GLN A 124 17.49 21.83 -7.78
C GLN A 124 17.32 20.54 -6.95
N PHE A 125 16.35 19.69 -7.30
CA PHE A 125 16.04 18.43 -6.61
C PHE A 125 16.25 17.18 -7.48
N GLY A 126 17.27 17.22 -8.35
CA GLY A 126 17.81 16.03 -9.02
C GLY A 126 17.04 15.58 -10.27
N TRP A 127 16.30 16.49 -10.89
CA TRP A 127 15.76 16.34 -12.25
C TRP A 127 16.59 17.17 -13.23
N LYS A 128 16.30 17.05 -14.54
CA LYS A 128 16.68 18.03 -15.56
C LYS A 128 15.43 18.42 -16.33
N ALA A 129 15.20 19.72 -16.52
CA ALA A 129 14.10 20.21 -17.33
C ALA A 129 14.52 20.17 -18.80
N HIS A 130 13.59 19.78 -19.68
CA HIS A 130 13.80 19.83 -21.11
C HIS A 130 12.45 20.15 -21.79
N ARG A 131 12.42 21.15 -22.66
CA ARG A 131 11.20 21.61 -23.33
C ARG A 131 11.30 21.33 -24.82
N VAL A 132 10.21 20.80 -25.39
CA VAL A 132 10.02 20.67 -26.84
C VAL A 132 8.65 21.20 -27.23
N ALA A 133 8.56 21.76 -28.43
CA ALA A 133 7.32 22.24 -29.01
C ALA A 133 7.28 22.08 -30.52
N LEU A 134 6.07 22.03 -31.06
CA LEU A 134 5.78 22.26 -32.47
C LEU A 134 5.72 23.78 -32.71
N ILE A 135 6.66 24.28 -33.51
CA ILE A 135 6.73 25.67 -33.99
C ILE A 135 6.67 25.67 -35.52
N GLU A 136 6.13 26.74 -36.12
CA GLU A 136 6.10 26.91 -37.58
C GLU A 136 7.49 27.24 -38.15
N LYS A 137 8.28 28.00 -37.39
CA LYS A 137 9.64 28.43 -37.72
C LYS A 137 10.40 28.73 -36.43
N ALA A 138 11.73 28.72 -36.49
CA ALA A 138 12.57 29.06 -35.34
C ALA A 138 12.20 30.46 -34.79
N GLY A 139 11.98 30.57 -33.49
CA GLY A 139 11.56 31.81 -32.82
C GLY A 139 10.07 32.16 -32.92
N ALA A 140 9.23 31.33 -33.55
CA ALA A 140 7.78 31.48 -33.47
C ALA A 140 7.21 30.89 -32.18
N SER A 141 6.04 31.40 -31.75
CA SER A 141 5.29 30.83 -30.62
C SER A 141 4.95 29.35 -30.86
N PRO A 142 5.04 28.49 -29.82
CA PRO A 142 4.54 27.13 -29.86
C PRO A 142 3.06 27.01 -30.27
N HIS A 143 2.71 25.89 -30.91
CA HIS A 143 1.31 25.50 -31.16
C HIS A 143 0.87 24.37 -30.23
N ALA A 144 1.80 23.46 -29.93
CA ALA A 144 1.68 22.43 -28.91
C ALA A 144 3.08 22.06 -28.40
N GLY A 145 3.20 21.45 -27.21
CA GLY A 145 4.50 21.10 -26.65
C GLY A 145 4.44 20.45 -25.28
N ALA A 146 5.61 20.23 -24.69
CA ALA A 146 5.72 19.80 -23.30
C ALA A 146 7.03 20.22 -22.64
N GLN A 147 6.97 20.43 -21.33
CA GLN A 147 8.11 20.35 -20.44
C GLN A 147 8.25 18.94 -19.85
N LEU A 148 9.34 18.27 -20.23
CA LEU A 148 9.79 16.99 -19.73
C LEU A 148 10.67 17.20 -18.50
N LEU A 149 10.40 16.46 -17.43
CA LEU A 149 11.28 16.29 -16.29
C LEU A 149 12.04 14.98 -16.47
N LEU A 150 13.33 15.08 -16.75
CA LEU A 150 14.23 13.95 -16.97
C LEU A 150 14.88 13.52 -15.66
N ARG A 151 14.96 12.21 -15.39
CA ARG A 151 15.72 11.67 -14.24
C ARG A 151 16.37 10.34 -14.56
N ASN A 152 17.62 10.20 -14.13
CA ASN A 152 18.37 8.95 -14.21
C ASN A 152 18.29 8.19 -12.88
N ALA A 153 18.02 6.89 -12.93
CA ALA A 153 18.10 5.99 -11.77
C ALA A 153 18.45 4.57 -12.24
N TYR A 154 19.48 3.95 -11.65
CA TYR A 154 19.89 2.55 -11.95
C TYR A 154 20.14 2.24 -13.44
N GLY A 155 20.68 3.20 -14.20
CA GLY A 155 20.89 3.06 -15.65
C GLY A 155 19.64 3.29 -16.51
N LEU A 156 18.47 3.49 -15.90
CA LEU A 156 17.26 3.93 -16.60
C LEU A 156 17.17 5.45 -16.61
N LYS A 157 16.76 6.02 -17.75
CA LYS A 157 16.33 7.41 -17.85
C LYS A 157 14.81 7.46 -18.03
N LEU A 158 14.12 8.13 -17.11
CA LEU A 158 12.70 8.44 -17.21
C LEU A 158 12.53 9.87 -17.74
N ALA A 159 11.62 10.07 -18.68
CA ALA A 159 11.04 11.37 -18.96
C ALA A 159 9.62 11.41 -18.38
N TYR A 160 9.28 12.46 -17.62
CA TYR A 160 7.96 12.63 -17.03
C TYR A 160 7.38 14.00 -17.38
N ILE A 161 6.16 14.03 -17.93
CA ILE A 161 5.43 15.24 -18.30
C ILE A 161 4.25 15.42 -17.34
N PRO A 162 4.40 16.15 -16.22
CA PRO A 162 3.32 16.37 -15.26
C PRO A 162 2.28 17.35 -15.83
N ARG A 163 1.00 16.92 -15.89
CA ARG A 163 -0.13 17.74 -16.39
C ARG A 163 0.01 18.22 -17.84
N GLY A 164 0.90 17.60 -18.60
CA GLY A 164 1.02 17.77 -20.05
C GLY A 164 1.06 16.41 -20.78
N PRO A 165 1.26 16.40 -22.11
CA PRO A 165 1.56 17.55 -22.97
C PRO A 165 0.44 18.58 -23.08
N LEU A 166 0.80 19.80 -23.50
CA LEU A 166 -0.11 20.89 -23.82
C LEU A 166 -0.36 20.89 -25.34
N VAL A 167 -1.55 20.44 -25.76
CA VAL A 167 -1.92 20.16 -27.15
C VAL A 167 -3.43 20.30 -27.33
N ASN A 168 -3.90 20.65 -28.53
CA ASN A 168 -5.32 20.52 -28.82
C ASN A 168 -5.67 19.04 -29.03
N TRP A 169 -6.23 18.41 -27.98
CA TRP A 169 -6.63 17.01 -27.97
C TRP A 169 -7.72 16.62 -28.98
N GLN A 170 -8.43 17.61 -29.55
CA GLN A 170 -9.39 17.39 -30.63
C GLN A 170 -8.74 17.41 -32.02
N ASN A 171 -7.49 17.90 -32.14
CA ASN A 171 -6.72 17.87 -33.38
C ASN A 171 -5.79 16.64 -33.39
N GLU A 172 -6.24 15.57 -34.04
CA GLU A 172 -5.49 14.30 -34.10
C GLU A 172 -4.14 14.43 -34.85
N GLU A 173 -4.06 15.29 -35.88
CA GLU A 173 -2.81 15.54 -36.61
C GLU A 173 -1.77 16.24 -35.71
N GLN A 174 -2.18 17.26 -34.95
CA GLN A 174 -1.32 17.93 -33.98
C GLN A 174 -0.90 16.99 -32.84
N CYS A 175 -1.80 16.11 -32.38
CA CYS A 175 -1.47 15.08 -31.39
C CYS A 175 -0.43 14.09 -31.93
N ALA A 176 -0.61 13.60 -33.15
CA ALA A 176 0.32 12.69 -33.81
C ALA A 176 1.71 13.33 -33.96
N ALA A 177 1.78 14.53 -34.52
CA ALA A 177 3.03 15.27 -34.70
C ALA A 177 3.76 15.52 -33.37
N LEU A 178 3.04 15.86 -32.30
CA LEU A 178 3.65 16.07 -30.98
C LEU A 178 4.14 14.76 -30.36
N PHE A 179 3.40 13.66 -30.50
CA PHE A 179 3.84 12.36 -29.98
C PHE A 179 5.04 11.78 -30.75
N GLU A 180 5.14 12.03 -32.05
CA GLU A 180 6.32 11.69 -32.85
C GLU A 180 7.53 12.52 -32.45
N LEU A 181 7.37 13.84 -32.29
CA LEU A 181 8.40 14.75 -31.75
C LEU A 181 8.89 14.30 -30.37
N LEU A 182 7.97 14.00 -29.45
CA LEU A 182 8.29 13.54 -28.10
C LEU A 182 9.03 12.20 -28.10
N GLU A 183 8.65 11.25 -28.96
CA GLU A 183 9.38 9.99 -29.09
C GLU A 183 10.77 10.19 -29.70
N ALA A 184 10.89 10.98 -30.78
CA ALA A 184 12.17 11.27 -31.42
C ALA A 184 13.16 11.92 -30.44
N GLU A 185 12.70 12.91 -29.67
CA GLU A 185 13.53 13.56 -28.65
C GLU A 185 13.86 12.61 -27.49
N CYS A 186 12.89 11.81 -27.02
CA CYS A 186 13.15 10.79 -26.00
C CYS A 186 14.23 9.79 -26.47
N ARG A 187 14.20 9.35 -27.73
CA ARG A 187 15.23 8.49 -28.32
C ARG A 187 16.59 9.21 -28.37
N ARG A 188 16.63 10.46 -28.86
CA ARG A 188 17.85 11.29 -28.91
C ARG A 188 18.49 11.47 -27.53
N LEU A 189 17.67 11.63 -26.49
CA LEU A 189 18.10 11.77 -25.10
C LEU A 189 18.43 10.42 -24.41
N GLY A 190 18.23 9.27 -25.05
CA GLY A 190 18.43 7.95 -24.44
C GLY A 190 17.43 7.64 -23.31
N VAL A 191 16.21 8.16 -23.41
CA VAL A 191 15.11 7.87 -22.47
C VAL A 191 14.67 6.41 -22.63
N SER A 192 14.42 5.74 -21.50
CA SER A 192 13.88 4.38 -21.47
C SER A 192 12.35 4.35 -21.54
N VAL A 193 11.71 5.25 -20.81
CA VAL A 193 10.24 5.39 -20.74
C VAL A 193 9.85 6.86 -20.72
N LEU A 194 8.83 7.19 -21.49
CA LEU A 194 8.11 8.46 -21.45
C LEU A 194 6.82 8.26 -20.64
N LYS A 195 6.71 8.91 -19.49
CA LYS A 195 5.45 9.04 -18.72
C LYS A 195 4.81 10.38 -19.04
N ILE A 196 3.54 10.38 -19.42
CA ILE A 196 2.69 11.57 -19.49
C ILE A 196 1.58 11.45 -18.45
N GLU A 197 1.03 12.59 -18.02
CA GLU A 197 -0.08 12.62 -17.05
C GLU A 197 -0.92 13.87 -17.31
N PRO A 198 -1.56 13.96 -18.49
CA PRO A 198 -2.18 15.19 -18.98
C PRO A 198 -3.41 15.60 -18.17
N ALA A 199 -3.80 16.87 -18.27
CA ALA A 199 -5.09 17.38 -17.80
C ALA A 199 -6.29 16.94 -18.68
N LEU A 200 -6.17 15.81 -19.38
CA LEU A 200 -7.17 15.29 -20.31
C LEU A 200 -8.28 14.56 -19.55
N ILE A 201 -9.54 14.91 -19.81
CA ILE A 201 -10.71 14.30 -19.15
C ILE A 201 -10.84 12.82 -19.51
N ASP A 202 -11.24 12.01 -18.53
CA ASP A 202 -11.31 10.55 -18.63
C ASP A 202 -12.55 10.04 -19.38
N SER A 203 -12.45 9.94 -20.71
CA SER A 203 -13.47 9.34 -21.58
C SER A 203 -12.95 8.09 -22.31
N SER A 204 -13.87 7.25 -22.77
CA SER A 204 -13.57 6.09 -23.63
C SER A 204 -12.75 6.48 -24.88
N ALA A 205 -13.13 7.58 -25.53
CA ALA A 205 -12.42 8.13 -26.69
C ALA A 205 -11.00 8.59 -26.35
N ASN A 206 -10.81 9.33 -25.25
CA ASN A 206 -9.50 9.85 -24.84
C ASN A 206 -8.53 8.73 -24.44
N ARG A 207 -9.03 7.68 -23.78
CA ARG A 207 -8.24 6.47 -23.51
C ARG A 207 -7.82 5.77 -24.81
N ALA A 208 -8.72 5.67 -25.80
CA ALA A 208 -8.41 5.09 -27.10
C ALA A 208 -7.42 5.92 -27.94
N LEU A 209 -7.47 7.26 -27.83
CA LEU A 209 -6.49 8.18 -28.45
C LEU A 209 -5.08 7.94 -27.90
N LEU A 210 -4.92 7.77 -26.58
CA LEU A 210 -3.61 7.45 -26.00
C LEU A 210 -3.11 6.05 -26.41
N MET A 211 -4.01 5.07 -26.45
CA MET A 211 -3.67 3.71 -26.89
C MET A 211 -3.20 3.63 -28.36
N ARG A 212 -3.84 4.35 -29.30
CA ARG A 212 -3.43 4.33 -30.72
C ARG A 212 -2.02 4.91 -30.94
N HIS A 213 -1.61 5.88 -30.11
CA HIS A 213 -0.25 6.42 -30.09
C HIS A 213 0.72 5.64 -29.18
N GLY A 214 0.43 4.37 -28.88
CA GLY A 214 1.36 3.46 -28.20
C GLY A 214 1.58 3.71 -26.71
N PHE A 215 0.81 4.60 -26.09
CA PHE A 215 0.79 4.75 -24.64
C PHE A 215 -0.05 3.63 -23.99
N ARG A 216 0.31 3.27 -22.77
CA ARG A 216 -0.43 2.31 -21.93
C ARG A 216 -0.79 2.96 -20.58
N PRO A 217 -1.94 2.62 -19.97
CA PRO A 217 -2.25 3.11 -18.62
C PRO A 217 -1.13 2.74 -17.65
N SER A 218 -0.71 3.70 -16.83
CA SER A 218 0.30 3.44 -15.81
C SER A 218 -0.31 2.77 -14.59
N LEU A 219 0.48 1.91 -13.94
CA LEU A 219 0.09 1.26 -12.68
C LEU A 219 0.11 2.23 -11.47
N HIS A 220 0.61 3.46 -11.65
CA HIS A 220 0.71 4.47 -10.61
C HIS A 220 0.66 5.89 -11.20
N SER A 221 -0.42 6.61 -10.94
CA SER A 221 -0.51 8.07 -11.14
C SER A 221 0.35 8.81 -10.12
N VAL A 222 1.11 9.81 -10.56
CA VAL A 222 1.95 10.65 -9.67
C VAL A 222 1.16 11.86 -9.19
N GLN A 223 0.24 12.37 -10.01
CA GLN A 223 -0.75 13.37 -9.62
C GLN A 223 -2.08 12.69 -9.27
N PRO A 224 -2.93 13.34 -8.43
CA PRO A 224 -4.29 12.88 -8.23
C PRO A 224 -5.09 12.92 -9.56
N PRO A 225 -5.67 11.80 -10.02
CA PRO A 225 -6.47 11.78 -11.24
C PRO A 225 -7.81 12.50 -11.09
N SER A 226 -8.38 12.54 -9.88
CA SER A 226 -9.68 13.13 -9.57
C SER A 226 -9.56 14.38 -8.71
N THR A 227 -10.36 15.41 -9.01
CA THR A 227 -10.35 16.71 -8.30
C THR A 227 -11.73 17.39 -8.28
N ILE A 228 -11.83 18.56 -7.63
CA ILE A 228 -12.96 19.49 -7.74
C ILE A 228 -12.47 20.77 -8.43
N LEU A 229 -13.08 21.13 -9.56
CA LEU A 229 -12.89 22.42 -10.21
C LEU A 229 -13.99 23.39 -9.78
N VAL A 230 -13.63 24.57 -9.31
CA VAL A 230 -14.56 25.67 -9.01
C VAL A 230 -14.43 26.73 -10.10
N ASP A 231 -15.54 27.12 -10.70
CA ASP A 231 -15.58 28.24 -11.66
C ASP A 231 -15.41 29.56 -10.89
N LEU A 232 -14.43 30.38 -11.28
CA LEU A 232 -14.14 31.66 -10.64
C LEU A 232 -14.98 32.78 -11.27
N ALA A 233 -15.73 33.49 -10.43
CA ALA A 233 -16.64 34.57 -10.80
C ALA A 233 -16.49 35.76 -9.83
N ASP A 234 -17.43 36.68 -9.79
CA ASP A 234 -17.50 37.70 -8.74
C ASP A 234 -17.69 37.08 -7.33
N ASP A 235 -17.47 37.86 -6.28
CA ASP A 235 -17.52 37.37 -4.89
C ASP A 235 -18.93 36.87 -4.49
N GLU A 236 -20.01 37.46 -5.02
CA GLU A 236 -21.38 37.07 -4.68
C GLU A 236 -21.74 35.73 -5.33
N THR A 237 -21.45 35.58 -6.63
CA THR A 237 -21.64 34.33 -7.38
C THR A 237 -20.82 33.19 -6.78
N MET A 238 -19.53 33.41 -6.50
CA MET A 238 -18.69 32.37 -5.87
C MET A 238 -19.19 31.99 -4.47
N LEU A 239 -19.71 32.93 -3.68
CA LEU A 239 -20.32 32.59 -2.39
C LEU A 239 -21.63 31.81 -2.59
N ALA A 240 -22.47 32.20 -3.56
CA ALA A 240 -23.76 31.57 -3.82
C ALA A 240 -23.65 30.07 -4.17
N THR A 241 -22.61 29.67 -4.92
CA THR A 241 -22.36 28.27 -5.29
C THR A 241 -21.81 27.39 -4.15
N MET A 242 -21.28 27.98 -3.08
CA MET A 242 -20.85 27.21 -1.89
C MET A 242 -22.03 26.60 -1.14
N LYS A 243 -21.75 25.61 -0.28
CA LYS A 243 -22.73 25.14 0.72
C LYS A 243 -22.93 26.23 1.78
N SER A 244 -24.16 26.36 2.30
CA SER A 244 -24.55 27.41 3.25
C SER A 244 -23.62 27.49 4.49
N LYS A 245 -23.21 26.34 5.03
CA LYS A 245 -22.25 26.22 6.13
C LYS A 245 -20.85 26.75 5.78
N TRP A 246 -20.42 26.64 4.52
CA TRP A 246 -19.11 27.15 4.08
C TRP A 246 -19.14 28.68 3.94
N ARG A 247 -20.17 29.24 3.28
CA ARG A 247 -20.42 30.70 3.29
C ARG A 247 -20.39 31.27 4.71
N TYR A 248 -21.08 30.60 5.63
CA TYR A 248 -21.12 31.00 7.03
C TYR A 248 -19.74 30.92 7.69
N ASN A 249 -18.99 29.84 7.48
CA ASN A 249 -17.66 29.63 8.06
C ASN A 249 -16.61 30.62 7.54
N VAL A 250 -16.65 31.00 6.25
CA VAL A 250 -15.78 32.05 5.67
C VAL A 250 -15.98 33.36 6.45
N ARG A 251 -17.24 33.83 6.55
CA ARG A 251 -17.57 35.05 7.30
C ARG A 251 -17.38 34.91 8.81
N LEU A 252 -17.44 33.69 9.36
CA LEU A 252 -17.21 33.42 10.78
C LEU A 252 -15.73 33.58 11.15
N ALA A 253 -14.82 33.19 10.27
CA ALA A 253 -13.38 33.31 10.51
C ALA A 253 -12.97 34.78 10.71
N GLU A 254 -13.42 35.64 9.80
CA GLU A 254 -13.26 37.09 9.88
C GLU A 254 -13.86 37.66 11.19
N ARG A 255 -15.12 37.35 11.50
CA ARG A 255 -15.75 37.77 12.78
C ARG A 255 -15.06 37.23 14.04
N LYS A 256 -14.31 36.12 13.93
CA LYS A 256 -13.52 35.55 15.02
C LYS A 256 -12.07 36.06 15.04
N GLY A 257 -11.74 37.07 14.24
CA GLY A 257 -10.46 37.76 14.23
C GLY A 257 -9.35 37.03 13.47
N VAL A 258 -9.67 36.08 12.58
CA VAL A 258 -8.66 35.44 11.72
C VAL A 258 -8.29 36.39 10.60
N ALA A 259 -7.04 36.82 10.56
CA ALA A 259 -6.48 37.59 9.46
C ALA A 259 -5.84 36.62 8.44
N VAL A 260 -6.01 36.91 7.13
CA VAL A 260 -5.31 36.20 6.06
C VAL A 260 -4.44 37.18 5.29
N ARG A 261 -3.16 36.84 5.10
CA ARG A 261 -2.18 37.67 4.39
C ARG A 261 -1.27 36.84 3.50
N ALA A 262 -0.63 37.48 2.53
CA ALA A 262 0.53 36.90 1.86
C ALA A 262 1.69 36.73 2.86
N MET A 263 2.45 35.65 2.67
CA MET A 263 3.68 35.39 3.41
C MET A 263 4.83 36.19 2.82
N GLU A 264 5.70 36.67 3.71
CA GLU A 264 7.06 37.08 3.38
C GLU A 264 8.01 35.89 3.54
N ARG A 265 9.23 35.99 2.99
CA ARG A 265 10.26 34.93 3.13
C ARG A 265 10.51 34.53 4.59
N ARG A 266 10.39 35.47 5.54
CA ARG A 266 10.56 35.22 6.99
C ARG A 266 9.50 34.29 7.59
N ASP A 267 8.35 34.11 6.94
CA ASP A 267 7.26 33.24 7.41
C ASP A 267 7.44 31.77 7.02
N LEU A 268 8.34 31.47 6.08
CA LEU A 268 8.56 30.10 5.56
C LEU A 268 8.91 29.06 6.65
N PRO A 269 9.68 29.38 7.72
CA PRO A 269 9.85 28.46 8.85
C PRO A 269 8.57 28.20 9.66
N ALA A 270 7.62 29.13 9.68
CA ALA A 270 6.30 28.90 10.29
C ALA A 270 5.42 28.03 9.39
N PHE A 271 5.41 28.31 8.09
CA PHE A 271 4.75 27.46 7.09
C PHE A 271 5.26 26.02 7.13
N TYR A 272 6.58 25.82 7.17
CA TYR A 272 7.17 24.48 7.22
C TYR A 272 6.80 23.72 8.50
N ARG A 273 6.76 24.39 9.66
CA ARG A 273 6.26 23.78 10.91
C ARG A 273 4.80 23.35 10.80
N LEU A 274 3.93 24.18 10.20
CA LEU A 274 2.53 23.82 9.96
C LEU A 274 2.42 22.62 9.01
N MET A 275 3.23 22.56 7.94
CA MET A 275 3.29 21.40 7.04
C MET A 275 3.73 20.13 7.78
N GLN A 276 4.72 20.22 8.68
CA GLN A 276 5.16 19.10 9.52
C GLN A 276 4.05 18.63 10.49
N GLU A 277 3.35 19.55 11.17
CA GLU A 277 2.20 19.25 12.05
C GLU A 277 1.10 18.51 11.26
N THR A 278 0.76 19.05 10.09
CA THR A 278 -0.26 18.49 9.17
C THR A 278 0.12 17.09 8.70
N SER A 279 1.40 16.84 8.34
CA SER A 279 1.87 15.52 7.92
C SER A 279 2.01 14.52 9.07
N ALA A 280 2.33 15.00 10.28
CA ALA A 280 2.40 14.18 11.47
C ALA A 280 1.02 13.58 11.78
N ARG A 281 -0.04 14.42 11.70
CA ARG A 281 -1.46 14.07 11.85
C ARG A 281 -1.99 13.21 10.69
N ASP A 282 -1.83 13.67 9.45
CA ASP A 282 -2.54 13.12 8.29
C ASP A 282 -1.75 12.04 7.52
N GLY A 283 -0.52 11.74 7.94
CA GLY A 283 0.22 10.54 7.50
C GLY A 283 0.88 10.59 6.12
N PHE A 284 1.10 11.78 5.54
CA PHE A 284 1.76 11.95 4.23
C PHE A 284 3.20 12.47 4.35
N ALA A 285 3.97 12.39 3.26
CA ALA A 285 5.35 12.91 3.22
C ALA A 285 5.38 14.36 2.74
N VAL A 286 6.12 15.21 3.47
CA VAL A 286 6.37 16.62 3.12
C VAL A 286 7.60 16.74 2.22
N HIS A 287 7.72 17.82 1.45
CA HIS A 287 8.99 18.25 0.87
C HIS A 287 9.87 18.94 1.94
N SER A 288 11.17 19.09 1.70
CA SER A 288 12.07 19.76 2.64
C SER A 288 11.80 21.27 2.73
N ALA A 289 12.25 21.93 3.81
CA ALA A 289 12.18 23.40 3.94
C ALA A 289 12.78 24.12 2.71
N ALA A 290 13.99 23.69 2.30
CA ALA A 290 14.68 24.20 1.11
C ALA A 290 13.86 24.05 -0.20
N TYR A 291 12.97 23.05 -0.31
CA TYR A 291 12.08 22.92 -1.46
C TYR A 291 11.01 24.01 -1.49
N PHE A 292 10.46 24.37 -0.32
CA PHE A 292 9.48 25.45 -0.23
C PHE A 292 10.11 26.84 -0.33
N GLU A 293 11.33 27.02 0.18
CA GLU A 293 12.13 28.22 -0.05
C GLU A 293 12.43 28.41 -1.54
N ALA A 294 12.89 27.35 -2.23
CA ALA A 294 13.08 27.39 -3.68
C ALA A 294 11.78 27.64 -4.44
N ALA A 295 10.66 27.04 -4.01
CA ALA A 295 9.36 27.25 -4.64
C ALA A 295 8.82 28.67 -4.42
N PHE A 296 9.05 29.26 -3.24
CA PHE A 296 8.73 30.66 -2.96
C PHE A 296 9.56 31.58 -3.85
N ASP A 297 10.88 31.41 -3.86
CA ASP A 297 11.82 32.24 -4.64
C ASP A 297 11.61 32.15 -6.16
N LEU A 298 11.20 30.99 -6.67
CA LEU A 298 11.01 30.77 -8.10
C LEU A 298 9.61 31.09 -8.61
N LEU A 299 8.56 30.99 -7.77
CA LEU A 299 7.17 31.13 -8.23
C LEU A 299 6.47 32.39 -7.72
N THR A 300 6.93 33.00 -6.62
CA THR A 300 6.32 34.24 -6.10
C THR A 300 7.05 35.48 -6.64
N PRO A 301 6.34 36.61 -6.85
CA PRO A 301 4.88 36.77 -6.78
C PRO A 301 4.15 36.30 -8.06
N ASP A 302 4.88 36.16 -9.18
CA ASP A 302 4.34 36.13 -10.55
C ASP A 302 3.38 34.96 -10.86
N HIS A 303 3.61 33.79 -10.26
CA HIS A 303 2.89 32.55 -10.58
C HIS A 303 2.34 31.83 -9.35
N ALA A 304 2.63 32.30 -8.13
CA ALA A 304 2.13 31.70 -6.90
C ALA A 304 2.06 32.71 -5.74
N VAL A 305 1.11 32.47 -4.85
CA VAL A 305 1.04 33.10 -3.53
C VAL A 305 1.10 32.04 -2.44
N PHE A 306 1.85 32.36 -1.40
CA PHE A 306 1.83 31.66 -0.12
C PHE A 306 0.97 32.49 0.83
N LEU A 307 -0.17 31.95 1.28
CA LEU A 307 -1.11 32.63 2.17
C LEU A 307 -1.03 32.04 3.58
N MET A 308 -0.97 32.89 4.59
CA MET A 308 -1.01 32.53 6.01
C MET A 308 -2.29 33.04 6.65
N ALA A 309 -2.92 32.21 7.49
CA ALA A 309 -4.00 32.60 8.39
C ALA A 309 -3.51 32.66 9.83
N GLU A 310 -3.72 33.81 10.46
CA GLU A 310 -3.20 34.12 11.80
C GLU A 310 -4.33 34.57 12.72
N TYR A 311 -4.20 34.27 14.02
CA TYR A 311 -5.05 34.81 15.06
C TYR A 311 -4.17 35.31 16.20
N ALA A 312 -4.36 36.55 16.65
CA ALA A 312 -3.54 37.20 17.69
C ALA A 312 -2.01 37.11 17.43
N GLY A 313 -1.58 37.09 16.16
CA GLY A 313 -0.18 36.93 15.75
C GLY A 313 0.33 35.48 15.70
N GLU A 314 -0.50 34.49 16.03
CA GLU A 314 -0.15 33.07 15.93
C GLU A 314 -0.55 32.47 14.56
N PRO A 315 0.40 31.89 13.79
CA PRO A 315 0.11 31.13 12.58
C PRO A 315 -0.75 29.87 12.85
N LEU A 316 -1.99 29.88 12.35
CA LEU A 316 -2.94 28.77 12.53
C LEU A 316 -2.93 27.80 11.35
N ALA A 317 -2.85 28.34 10.12
CA ALA A 317 -2.94 27.57 8.89
C ALA A 317 -2.33 28.32 7.71
N ALA A 318 -2.04 27.61 6.62
CA ALA A 318 -1.46 28.17 5.41
C ALA A 318 -1.88 27.41 4.15
N ILE A 319 -1.91 28.09 3.01
CA ILE A 319 -2.04 27.46 1.68
C ILE A 319 -1.06 28.07 0.68
N VAL A 320 -0.75 27.31 -0.37
CA VAL A 320 -0.04 27.79 -1.56
C VAL A 320 -0.95 27.60 -2.76
N VAL A 321 -1.21 28.70 -3.46
CA VAL A 321 -1.99 28.71 -4.71
C VAL A 321 -1.05 29.13 -5.83
N ALA A 322 -1.09 28.43 -6.96
CA ALA A 322 -0.35 28.79 -8.16
C ALA A 322 -1.30 29.00 -9.34
N VAL A 323 -0.95 29.92 -10.25
CA VAL A 323 -1.72 30.21 -11.47
C VAL A 323 -0.83 30.03 -12.69
N ALA A 324 -1.39 29.42 -13.73
CA ALA A 324 -0.81 29.45 -15.07
C ALA A 324 -1.93 29.32 -16.10
N GLY A 325 -1.91 30.16 -17.13
CA GLY A 325 -3.05 30.23 -18.05
C GLY A 325 -4.32 30.68 -17.33
N ARG A 326 -5.45 30.11 -17.72
CA ARG A 326 -6.75 30.36 -17.07
C ARG A 326 -6.99 29.55 -15.78
N ASN A 327 -5.99 28.84 -15.24
CA ASN A 327 -6.19 27.88 -14.14
C ASN A 327 -5.39 28.26 -12.88
N GLY A 328 -6.11 28.43 -11.76
CA GLY A 328 -5.55 28.48 -10.42
C GLY A 328 -5.56 27.08 -9.78
N VAL A 329 -4.54 26.75 -8.99
CA VAL A 329 -4.35 25.42 -8.41
C VAL A 329 -3.93 25.53 -6.94
N TYR A 330 -4.70 24.89 -6.05
CA TYR A 330 -4.36 24.73 -4.64
C TYR A 330 -3.31 23.60 -4.46
N LEU A 331 -2.02 23.95 -4.59
CA LEU A 331 -0.91 22.99 -4.61
C LEU A 331 -0.63 22.34 -3.25
N TRP A 332 -0.54 23.15 -2.20
CA TRP A 332 -0.16 22.72 -0.85
C TRP A 332 -0.96 23.46 0.19
N GLY A 333 -1.22 22.82 1.34
CA GLY A 333 -1.78 23.49 2.49
C GLY A 333 -1.56 22.71 3.78
N ALA A 334 -1.63 23.46 4.87
CA ALA A 334 -1.34 23.00 6.22
C ALA A 334 -2.24 23.71 7.21
N SER A 335 -2.57 23.05 8.32
CA SER A 335 -3.31 23.67 9.41
C SER A 335 -3.09 22.95 10.72
N SER A 336 -2.89 23.74 11.77
CA SER A 336 -2.84 23.27 13.14
C SER A 336 -4.22 22.87 13.68
N GLU A 337 -4.24 22.10 14.76
CA GLU A 337 -5.49 21.85 15.51
C GLU A 337 -5.88 23.03 16.44
N ARG A 338 -4.94 23.93 16.71
CA ARG A 338 -5.18 25.15 17.50
C ARG A 338 -6.21 26.03 16.82
N GLU A 339 -7.13 26.56 17.62
CA GLU A 339 -8.15 27.52 17.19
C GLU A 339 -8.95 27.09 15.94
N ARG A 340 -9.06 25.77 15.68
CA ARG A 340 -9.82 25.18 14.56
C ARG A 340 -11.29 25.62 14.55
N SER A 341 -11.85 25.96 15.71
CA SER A 341 -13.19 26.55 15.86
C SER A 341 -13.36 27.91 15.17
N ARG A 342 -12.27 28.58 14.80
CA ARG A 342 -12.23 29.85 14.06
C ARG A 342 -12.18 29.69 12.55
N MET A 343 -12.22 28.46 12.03
CA MET A 343 -12.35 28.18 10.60
C MET A 343 -11.24 28.76 9.68
N PRO A 344 -9.94 28.83 10.09
CA PRO A 344 -8.90 29.51 9.30
C PRO A 344 -8.75 28.94 7.88
N ASN A 345 -8.93 27.63 7.70
CA ASN A 345 -8.90 26.98 6.38
C ASN A 345 -9.99 27.47 5.41
N HIS A 346 -11.15 27.92 5.92
CA HIS A 346 -12.21 28.47 5.06
C HIS A 346 -11.83 29.88 4.55
N ALA A 347 -11.26 30.72 5.43
CA ALA A 347 -10.75 32.03 5.06
C ALA A 347 -9.58 31.92 4.05
N LEU A 348 -8.68 30.95 4.22
CA LEU A 348 -7.57 30.71 3.30
C LEU A 348 -8.04 30.33 1.90
N GLN A 349 -8.93 29.35 1.76
CA GLN A 349 -9.43 28.96 0.43
C GLN A 349 -10.22 30.10 -0.22
N TRP A 350 -10.95 30.90 0.56
CA TRP A 350 -11.61 32.10 0.05
C TRP A 350 -10.61 33.13 -0.50
N ALA A 351 -9.55 33.44 0.27
CA ALA A 351 -8.49 34.32 -0.19
C ALA A 351 -7.75 33.76 -1.41
N GLY A 352 -7.50 32.45 -1.45
CA GLY A 352 -6.87 31.76 -2.58
C GLY A 352 -7.67 31.82 -3.88
N MET A 353 -8.99 31.61 -3.81
CA MET A 353 -9.88 31.74 -4.98
C MET A 353 -9.93 33.18 -5.51
N ARG A 354 -10.02 34.18 -4.62
CA ARG A 354 -9.99 35.60 -5.01
C ARG A 354 -8.66 36.00 -5.63
N TRP A 355 -7.53 35.62 -5.02
CA TRP A 355 -6.20 35.87 -5.57
C TRP A 355 -6.02 35.22 -6.95
N ALA A 356 -6.44 33.96 -7.13
CA ALA A 356 -6.33 33.29 -8.41
C ALA A 356 -7.11 34.02 -9.52
N ARG A 357 -8.32 34.50 -9.21
CA ARG A 357 -9.13 35.34 -10.10
C ARG A 357 -8.45 36.68 -10.40
N GLU A 358 -7.84 37.32 -9.40
CA GLU A 358 -7.07 38.56 -9.56
C GLU A 358 -5.85 38.37 -10.50
N GLN A 359 -5.27 37.17 -10.53
CA GLN A 359 -4.26 36.77 -11.53
C GLN A 359 -4.85 36.31 -12.89
N GLY A 360 -6.15 36.51 -13.12
CA GLY A 360 -6.82 36.19 -14.39
C GLY A 360 -7.28 34.73 -14.55
N ALA A 361 -7.19 33.89 -13.51
CA ALA A 361 -7.72 32.54 -13.58
C ALA A 361 -9.26 32.53 -13.65
N ALA A 362 -9.79 31.67 -14.52
CA ALA A 362 -11.22 31.39 -14.66
C ALA A 362 -11.66 30.13 -13.90
N THR A 363 -10.74 29.25 -13.54
CA THR A 363 -11.01 28.05 -12.73
C THR A 363 -10.07 27.96 -11.53
N TYR A 364 -10.52 27.27 -10.49
CA TYR A 364 -9.73 26.94 -9.31
C TYR A 364 -9.79 25.44 -9.04
N ASP A 365 -8.69 24.75 -9.32
CA ASP A 365 -8.49 23.33 -9.01
C ASP A 365 -8.17 23.19 -7.52
N LEU A 366 -9.13 22.65 -6.75
CA LEU A 366 -8.97 22.32 -5.33
C LEU A 366 -8.02 21.14 -5.11
N TRP A 367 -7.44 20.55 -6.16
CA TRP A 367 -6.52 19.42 -6.14
C TRP A 367 -7.12 18.13 -5.55
N GLY A 368 -6.30 17.07 -5.50
CA GLY A 368 -6.73 15.69 -5.28
C GLY A 368 -7.84 15.39 -4.28
N ILE A 369 -8.78 14.56 -4.73
CA ILE A 369 -9.81 13.88 -3.92
C ILE A 369 -9.72 12.36 -4.15
N PRO A 370 -10.45 11.51 -3.40
CA PRO A 370 -10.51 10.07 -3.64
C PRO A 370 -10.96 9.72 -5.06
N ASP A 371 -10.18 8.91 -5.78
CA ASP A 371 -10.47 8.57 -7.18
C ASP A 371 -11.85 7.91 -7.44
N PRO A 372 -12.41 7.08 -6.54
CA PRO A 372 -13.76 6.54 -6.71
C PRO A 372 -14.85 7.61 -6.90
N LEU A 373 -14.65 8.83 -6.37
CA LEU A 373 -15.60 9.93 -6.55
C LEU A 373 -15.54 10.51 -7.97
N GLY A 374 -14.36 10.61 -8.57
CA GLY A 374 -14.23 11.02 -9.97
C GLY A 374 -14.73 9.95 -10.93
N GLN A 375 -14.49 8.66 -10.63
CA GLN A 375 -15.06 7.55 -11.40
C GLN A 375 -16.60 7.60 -11.38
N LEU A 376 -17.19 7.81 -10.20
CA LEU A 376 -18.63 8.00 -10.02
C LEU A 376 -19.16 9.24 -10.78
N ALA A 377 -18.43 10.37 -10.72
CA ALA A 377 -18.79 11.58 -11.43
C ALA A 377 -18.83 11.38 -12.96
N MET A 378 -17.83 10.71 -13.55
CA MET A 378 -17.82 10.43 -14.99
C MET A 378 -18.96 9.48 -15.41
N ALA A 379 -19.30 8.50 -14.55
CA ALA A 379 -20.43 7.59 -14.79
C ALA A 379 -21.78 8.33 -14.77
N ILE A 380 -22.02 9.19 -13.79
CA ILE A 380 -23.26 9.97 -13.67
C ILE A 380 -23.38 11.00 -14.80
N ALA A 381 -22.28 11.68 -15.13
CA ALA A 381 -22.23 12.70 -16.17
C ALA A 381 -22.25 12.13 -17.60
N ARG A 382 -22.39 10.81 -17.78
CA ARG A 382 -22.36 10.11 -19.08
C ARG A 382 -21.15 10.48 -19.95
N GLU A 383 -19.96 10.42 -19.37
CA GLU A 383 -18.69 10.87 -19.97
C GLU A 383 -18.65 12.36 -20.42
N SER A 384 -19.53 13.24 -19.91
CA SER A 384 -19.46 14.68 -20.19
C SER A 384 -18.11 15.29 -19.75
N GLU A 385 -17.49 16.05 -20.65
CA GLU A 385 -16.21 16.75 -20.43
C GLU A 385 -16.20 17.66 -19.20
N ARG A 386 -17.38 18.09 -18.73
CA ARG A 386 -17.53 18.97 -17.56
C ARG A 386 -17.59 18.23 -16.22
N GLY A 387 -17.60 16.88 -16.19
CA GLY A 387 -17.80 16.11 -14.96
C GLY A 387 -19.16 16.35 -14.29
N ALA A 388 -19.29 16.09 -12.99
CA ALA A 388 -20.56 16.20 -12.23
C ALA A 388 -20.50 17.26 -11.11
N PRO A 389 -21.58 18.01 -10.81
CA PRO A 389 -21.63 18.89 -9.63
C PRO A 389 -21.33 18.12 -8.33
N ALA A 390 -20.54 18.72 -7.44
CA ALA A 390 -20.05 18.02 -6.24
C ALA A 390 -21.15 17.65 -5.23
N ASP A 391 -22.29 18.33 -5.29
CA ASP A 391 -23.51 18.11 -4.50
C ASP A 391 -24.52 17.14 -5.15
N ALA A 392 -24.41 16.92 -6.47
CA ALA A 392 -25.23 15.96 -7.21
C ALA A 392 -24.73 14.50 -7.11
N LEU A 393 -23.58 14.25 -6.45
CA LEU A 393 -23.09 12.90 -6.21
C LEU A 393 -23.95 12.18 -5.15
N PRO A 394 -24.45 10.95 -5.41
CA PRO A 394 -25.33 10.20 -4.52
C PRO A 394 -24.53 9.54 -3.39
N ILE A 395 -23.94 10.35 -2.51
CA ILE A 395 -23.04 9.91 -1.43
C ILE A 395 -23.54 10.36 -0.05
N GLN A 396 -23.45 9.46 0.93
CA GLN A 396 -23.71 9.79 2.33
C GLN A 396 -22.41 10.23 3.00
N LEU A 397 -22.22 11.54 3.16
CA LEU A 397 -20.98 12.15 3.65
C LEU A 397 -20.51 11.65 5.03
N ASP A 398 -21.46 11.32 5.90
CA ASP A 398 -21.21 10.82 7.26
C ASP A 398 -20.86 9.33 7.28
N ALA A 399 -21.21 8.58 6.23
CA ALA A 399 -20.86 7.17 6.04
C ALA A 399 -19.50 6.97 5.32
N LEU A 400 -18.87 8.04 4.85
CA LEU A 400 -17.54 7.96 4.21
C LEU A 400 -16.46 7.51 5.23
N PRO A 401 -15.36 6.89 4.79
CA PRO A 401 -14.27 6.51 5.68
C PRO A 401 -13.64 7.70 6.43
N ASN A 402 -12.97 7.39 7.54
CA ASN A 402 -12.01 8.28 8.19
C ASN A 402 -10.60 7.89 7.73
N GLY A 403 -9.77 8.88 7.39
CA GLY A 403 -8.45 8.69 6.79
C GLY A 403 -8.38 8.93 5.28
N GLY A 404 -7.16 9.02 4.76
CA GLY A 404 -6.88 9.33 3.35
C GLY A 404 -7.48 10.65 2.87
N LEU A 405 -7.77 10.76 1.57
CA LEU A 405 -8.36 11.97 0.98
C LEU A 405 -9.86 12.15 1.31
N TRP A 406 -10.51 11.27 2.08
CA TRP A 406 -11.94 11.36 2.38
C TRP A 406 -12.29 12.55 3.27
N GLY A 407 -11.51 12.80 4.33
CA GLY A 407 -11.66 14.02 5.16
C GLY A 407 -11.40 15.30 4.36
N VAL A 408 -10.41 15.26 3.47
CA VAL A 408 -10.06 16.36 2.55
C VAL A 408 -11.20 16.62 1.55
N TYR A 409 -11.83 15.58 1.01
CA TYR A 409 -13.00 15.73 0.16
C TYR A 409 -14.18 16.36 0.90
N ARG A 410 -14.52 15.88 2.11
CA ARG A 410 -15.59 16.47 2.95
C ARG A 410 -15.41 17.99 3.13
N PHE A 411 -14.16 18.45 3.25
CA PHE A 411 -13.81 19.87 3.29
C PHE A 411 -13.97 20.58 1.95
N LYS A 412 -13.40 20.03 0.86
CA LYS A 412 -13.36 20.66 -0.48
C LYS A 412 -14.74 20.83 -1.13
N GLN A 413 -15.59 19.80 -1.08
CA GLN A 413 -16.95 19.81 -1.70
C GLN A 413 -17.92 20.84 -1.12
N GLY A 414 -17.57 21.52 -0.03
CA GLY A 414 -18.37 22.62 0.51
C GLY A 414 -18.15 23.96 -0.20
N PHE A 415 -17.07 24.13 -0.96
CA PHE A 415 -16.82 25.34 -1.78
C PHE A 415 -17.58 25.33 -3.12
N GLY A 416 -18.41 24.30 -3.37
CA GLY A 416 -19.12 24.14 -4.64
C GLY A 416 -18.27 23.45 -5.70
N GLY A 417 -18.48 23.82 -6.97
CA GLY A 417 -17.73 23.28 -8.10
C GLY A 417 -18.15 21.88 -8.56
N ARG A 418 -17.36 21.34 -9.49
CA ARG A 418 -17.62 20.11 -10.23
C ARG A 418 -16.51 19.09 -9.98
N VAL A 419 -16.90 17.88 -9.62
CA VAL A 419 -15.99 16.73 -9.55
C VAL A 419 -15.67 16.27 -10.97
N VAL A 420 -14.38 16.25 -11.30
CA VAL A 420 -13.86 15.81 -12.59
C VAL A 420 -12.79 14.74 -12.41
N ARG A 421 -12.62 13.89 -13.42
CA ARG A 421 -11.55 12.88 -13.50
C ARG A 421 -10.76 13.05 -14.79
N THR A 422 -9.43 13.00 -14.65
CA THR A 422 -8.48 12.95 -15.76
C THR A 422 -8.05 11.52 -16.04
N VAL A 423 -7.58 11.24 -17.25
CA VAL A 423 -7.11 9.90 -17.71
C VAL A 423 -5.97 9.29 -16.85
N GLY A 424 -5.38 10.05 -15.93
CA GLY A 424 -4.29 9.61 -15.06
C GLY A 424 -2.93 9.57 -15.77
N ALA A 425 -1.98 8.83 -15.19
CA ALA A 425 -0.67 8.64 -15.81
C ALA A 425 -0.67 7.55 -16.88
N TRP A 426 0.07 7.79 -17.95
CA TRP A 426 0.26 6.88 -19.08
C TRP A 426 1.74 6.77 -19.43
N ASP A 427 2.20 5.57 -19.79
CA ASP A 427 3.60 5.27 -20.10
C ASP A 427 3.75 4.76 -21.55
N ARG A 428 4.76 5.26 -22.27
CA ARG A 428 5.22 4.73 -23.57
C ARG A 428 6.65 4.20 -23.45
N ALA A 429 6.86 2.97 -23.92
CA ALA A 429 8.17 2.36 -23.97
C ALA A 429 9.00 2.99 -25.09
N ILE A 430 10.15 3.58 -24.75
CA ILE A 430 11.07 4.18 -25.73
C ILE A 430 12.24 3.25 -26.02
N HIS A 431 12.86 2.68 -24.96
CA HIS A 431 13.90 1.65 -25.09
C HIS A 431 13.44 0.33 -24.47
N PRO A 432 13.30 -0.78 -25.23
CA PRO A 432 12.61 -1.99 -24.79
C PRO A 432 13.15 -2.62 -23.49
N LEU A 433 14.47 -2.73 -23.34
CA LEU A 433 15.07 -3.34 -22.15
C LEU A 433 14.84 -2.48 -20.89
N GLY A 434 14.99 -1.16 -21.03
CA GLY A 434 14.80 -0.23 -19.92
C GLY A 434 13.32 -0.12 -19.50
N ALA A 435 12.42 -0.10 -20.48
CA ALA A 435 10.99 -0.14 -20.27
C ALA A 435 10.54 -1.43 -19.55
N ARG A 436 11.07 -2.60 -19.93
CA ARG A 436 10.75 -3.87 -19.24
C ARG A 436 11.15 -3.84 -17.76
N PHE A 437 12.31 -3.29 -17.42
CA PHE A 437 12.72 -3.13 -16.01
C PHE A 437 11.81 -2.16 -15.25
N TYR A 438 11.49 -1.01 -15.87
CA TYR A 438 10.61 0.01 -15.30
C TYR A 438 9.18 -0.51 -15.06
N PHE A 439 8.58 -1.23 -16.01
CA PHE A 439 7.23 -1.77 -15.86
C PHE A 439 7.15 -2.87 -14.81
N ALA A 440 8.19 -3.72 -14.71
CA ALA A 440 8.33 -4.61 -13.57
C ALA A 440 8.34 -3.80 -12.26
N ALA A 441 9.14 -2.73 -12.18
CA ALA A 441 9.25 -1.90 -10.98
C ALA A 441 7.92 -1.28 -10.51
N LEU A 442 7.13 -0.71 -11.43
CA LEU A 442 5.84 -0.12 -11.08
C LEU A 442 4.84 -1.16 -10.56
N ALA A 443 4.78 -2.34 -11.18
CA ALA A 443 3.87 -3.41 -10.74
C ALA A 443 4.15 -3.87 -9.29
N ILE A 444 5.42 -3.86 -8.89
CA ILE A 444 5.83 -4.23 -7.53
C ILE A 444 5.51 -3.12 -6.52
N LYS A 445 5.63 -1.85 -6.92
CA LYS A 445 5.30 -0.71 -6.06
C LYS A 445 3.81 -0.65 -5.71
N GLN A 446 2.93 -0.99 -6.65
CA GLN A 446 1.48 -1.00 -6.43
C GLN A 446 1.05 -1.99 -5.31
N HIS A 447 1.80 -3.07 -5.10
CA HIS A 447 1.57 -4.07 -4.05
C HIS A 447 2.26 -3.78 -2.70
N SER A 448 2.98 -2.66 -2.54
CA SER A 448 3.77 -2.34 -1.33
C SER A 448 3.31 -1.07 -0.57
N SER A 449 2.11 -0.58 -0.88
CA SER A 449 1.50 0.67 -0.38
C SER A 449 1.67 1.01 1.14
N PRO A 450 1.63 0.06 2.10
CA PRO A 450 1.78 0.41 3.53
C PRO A 450 3.21 0.78 3.99
N LEU A 451 4.25 0.33 3.28
CA LEU A 451 5.64 0.37 3.79
C LEU A 451 6.42 1.64 3.41
N ASP A 452 6.10 2.28 2.28
CA ASP A 452 6.82 3.46 1.78
C ASP A 452 6.69 4.68 2.72
N ASN A 453 5.55 4.86 3.41
CA ASN A 453 5.34 5.94 4.36
C ASN A 453 6.17 5.79 5.65
N LEU A 454 6.49 4.55 6.05
CA LEU A 454 7.27 4.24 7.25
C LEU A 454 8.77 4.47 7.04
N LEU A 455 9.29 4.15 5.85
CA LEU A 455 10.72 4.31 5.53
C LEU A 455 11.13 5.78 5.35
N ARG A 456 10.21 6.65 4.93
CA ARG A 456 10.50 8.08 4.68
C ARG A 456 10.65 8.92 5.95
N ARG A 457 9.99 8.56 7.06
CA ARG A 457 10.09 9.29 8.34
C ARG A 457 11.47 9.23 9.01
N LYS A 458 12.38 8.32 8.62
CA LYS A 458 13.70 8.15 9.27
C LYS A 458 14.87 8.87 8.58
N SER A 459 14.72 9.43 7.37
CA SER A 459 15.83 10.04 6.64
C SER A 459 16.06 11.53 6.91
N GLU A 460 15.16 12.21 7.62
CA GLU A 460 15.19 13.68 7.75
C GLU A 460 15.58 14.18 9.16
N THR A 461 15.70 13.29 10.15
CA THR A 461 16.03 13.64 11.55
C THR A 461 17.54 13.81 11.84
N GLN A 462 18.41 13.90 10.82
CA GLN A 462 19.87 13.94 11.01
C GLN A 462 20.56 15.27 10.64
N HIS A 463 19.84 16.35 10.31
CA HIS A 463 20.45 17.66 9.96
C HIS A 463 19.85 18.84 10.75
N SER A 464 20.20 18.94 12.04
CA SER A 464 20.22 20.22 12.79
C SER A 464 20.81 20.08 14.20
N LEU A 465 22.13 20.11 14.32
CA LEU A 465 22.82 20.55 15.55
C LEU A 465 23.92 21.55 15.15
N PRO A 466 24.05 22.69 15.85
CA PRO A 466 24.94 23.77 15.44
C PRO A 466 26.41 23.40 15.65
N ARG A 467 27.26 23.76 14.68
CA ARG A 467 28.71 23.66 14.83
C ARG A 467 29.20 24.77 15.77
N SER A 468 29.68 24.38 16.95
CA SER A 468 30.70 25.14 17.67
C SER A 468 31.83 24.20 18.06
N SER A 469 33.07 24.63 17.82
CA SER A 469 34.28 23.89 18.21
C SER A 469 35.45 24.87 18.29
N PRO A 470 36.11 25.00 19.45
CA PRO A 470 37.50 25.43 19.51
C PRO A 470 38.42 24.24 19.16
N HIS A 471 39.51 24.52 18.46
CA HIS A 471 40.51 23.52 18.05
C HIS A 471 41.29 22.93 19.23
N ILE A 472 41.49 21.59 19.28
CA ILE A 472 42.74 20.95 19.75
C ILE A 472 42.94 19.60 19.02
N GLY A 473 44.18 19.33 18.55
CA GLY A 473 44.77 17.98 18.52
C GLY A 473 44.56 17.10 17.28
N VAL A 474 45.62 16.90 16.50
CA VAL A 474 45.72 15.86 15.45
C VAL A 474 46.33 14.58 16.05
N SER A 475 45.76 13.41 15.77
CA SER A 475 46.38 12.08 15.95
C SER A 475 45.64 10.97 15.13
N PRO A 476 46.26 9.80 14.88
CA PRO A 476 46.30 9.20 13.54
C PRO A 476 45.32 8.00 13.31
N PRO A 477 45.29 7.33 12.14
CA PRO A 477 44.12 6.56 11.70
C PRO A 477 44.00 5.17 12.33
N LEU A 478 42.74 4.76 12.54
CA LEU A 478 42.33 3.43 13.03
C LEU A 478 42.69 2.31 12.03
N ALA A 479 43.84 1.69 12.24
CA ALA A 479 44.15 0.35 11.75
C ALA A 479 44.03 -0.66 12.90
N GLN A 480 43.42 -1.81 12.63
CA GLN A 480 43.32 -2.99 13.51
C GLN A 480 42.62 -2.79 14.87
N ILE A 481 41.34 -3.18 14.96
CA ILE A 481 40.75 -3.65 16.23
C ILE A 481 40.56 -5.17 16.14
N SER A 482 40.93 -5.84 17.23
CA SER A 482 41.19 -7.28 17.31
C SER A 482 39.96 -8.19 17.19
N ARG A 483 40.23 -9.48 16.97
CA ARG A 483 39.27 -10.59 17.15
C ARG A 483 38.68 -10.57 18.57
N SER A 484 37.42 -10.96 18.71
CA SER A 484 36.71 -10.95 20.01
C SER A 484 37.36 -11.87 21.03
N THR A 485 37.66 -11.33 22.21
CA THR A 485 38.29 -12.02 23.35
C THR A 485 37.33 -12.78 24.27
N VAL A 486 36.03 -12.84 23.94
CA VAL A 486 35.00 -13.49 24.76
C VAL A 486 35.06 -15.01 24.60
N ARG A 487 35.14 -15.75 25.71
CA ARG A 487 35.14 -17.22 25.73
C ARG A 487 33.71 -17.74 25.83
N TYR A 488 33.31 -18.59 24.89
CA TYR A 488 32.06 -19.34 24.94
C TYR A 488 32.22 -20.71 24.28
N GLN A 489 31.33 -21.64 24.59
CA GLN A 489 31.21 -22.94 23.90
C GLN A 489 29.86 -23.04 23.20
N LEU A 490 29.86 -23.60 21.99
CA LEU A 490 28.65 -23.86 21.20
C LEU A 490 28.31 -25.35 21.24
N GLU A 491 27.11 -25.68 21.68
CA GLU A 491 26.53 -27.02 21.65
C GLU A 491 25.41 -27.02 20.59
N LEU A 492 25.62 -27.71 19.47
CA LEU A 492 24.56 -27.98 18.49
C LEU A 492 23.73 -29.16 19.00
N ILE A 493 22.42 -28.97 19.14
CA ILE A 493 21.50 -29.92 19.77
C ILE A 493 20.56 -30.50 18.71
N GLU A 494 20.77 -31.78 18.40
CA GLU A 494 19.95 -32.55 17.44
C GLU A 494 18.89 -33.43 18.12
N ASP A 495 18.88 -33.49 19.45
CA ASP A 495 17.86 -34.20 20.23
C ASP A 495 16.76 -33.25 20.77
N ALA A 496 15.50 -33.68 20.61
CA ALA A 496 14.34 -32.90 21.00
C ALA A 496 14.19 -32.77 22.53
N ALA A 497 14.46 -33.83 23.29
CA ALA A 497 14.35 -33.80 24.75
C ALA A 497 15.40 -32.85 25.34
N ARG A 498 16.66 -32.97 24.90
CA ARG A 498 17.77 -32.08 25.25
C ARG A 498 17.46 -30.62 24.92
N TRP A 499 16.90 -30.33 23.74
CA TRP A 499 16.52 -28.97 23.39
C TRP A 499 15.42 -28.41 24.29
N ARG A 500 14.38 -29.21 24.55
CA ARG A 500 13.30 -28.83 25.47
C ARG A 500 13.83 -28.53 26.88
N THR A 501 14.76 -29.34 27.40
CA THR A 501 15.43 -29.08 28.69
C THR A 501 16.24 -27.78 28.68
N VAL A 502 17.10 -27.57 27.68
CA VAL A 502 17.96 -26.38 27.62
C VAL A 502 17.15 -25.10 27.46
N LEU A 503 16.12 -25.10 26.60
CA LEU A 503 15.25 -23.93 26.44
C LEU A 503 14.45 -23.65 27.72
N ALA A 504 13.91 -24.67 28.39
CA ALA A 504 13.16 -24.52 29.64
C ALA A 504 14.01 -24.01 30.82
N GLN A 505 15.34 -24.10 30.75
CA GLN A 505 16.26 -23.53 31.75
C GLN A 505 16.53 -22.03 31.54
N THR A 506 16.14 -21.45 30.41
CA THR A 506 16.29 -20.00 30.18
C THR A 506 15.26 -19.19 30.98
N PRO A 507 15.53 -17.94 31.39
CA PRO A 507 14.60 -17.14 32.22
C PRO A 507 13.29 -16.76 31.54
N SER A 508 13.21 -16.81 30.21
CA SER A 508 12.05 -16.40 29.42
C SER A 508 11.98 -17.20 28.11
N PRO A 509 11.64 -18.50 28.18
CA PRO A 509 11.54 -19.34 27.00
C PRO A 509 10.34 -18.93 26.15
N HIS A 510 10.50 -18.98 24.82
CA HIS A 510 9.47 -18.55 23.89
C HIS A 510 9.02 -19.70 22.99
N VAL A 511 7.71 -19.82 22.72
CA VAL A 511 7.19 -20.93 21.89
C VAL A 511 7.79 -20.96 20.48
N LEU A 512 8.16 -19.81 19.92
CA LEU A 512 8.84 -19.73 18.62
C LEU A 512 10.31 -20.24 18.63
N GLN A 513 10.88 -20.46 19.81
CA GLN A 513 12.17 -21.14 19.99
C GLN A 513 12.00 -22.65 20.23
N SER A 514 10.77 -23.17 20.37
CA SER A 514 10.53 -24.59 20.66
C SER A 514 10.92 -25.51 19.50
N TRP A 515 11.13 -26.80 19.81
CA TRP A 515 11.42 -27.82 18.79
C TRP A 515 10.32 -27.86 17.73
N GLU A 516 9.08 -27.94 18.19
CA GLU A 516 7.83 -28.01 17.44
C GLU A 516 7.72 -26.86 16.43
N TRP A 517 8.07 -25.63 16.83
CA TRP A 517 8.06 -24.48 15.92
C TRP A 517 9.11 -24.59 14.81
N GLY A 518 10.29 -25.16 15.09
CA GLY A 518 11.29 -25.45 14.08
C GLY A 518 10.80 -26.44 13.02
N GLU A 519 10.14 -27.52 13.45
CA GLU A 519 9.53 -28.51 12.54
C GLU A 519 8.41 -27.90 11.70
N VAL A 520 7.54 -27.09 12.31
CA VAL A 520 6.48 -26.32 11.63
C VAL A 520 7.07 -25.35 10.59
N LYS A 521 8.29 -24.82 10.79
CA LYS A 521 8.95 -23.97 9.79
C LYS A 521 9.60 -24.76 8.66
N GLY A 522 9.98 -26.02 8.89
CA GLY A 522 10.42 -27.00 7.89
C GLY A 522 9.56 -27.02 6.63
N GLN A 523 8.23 -27.09 6.81
CA GLN A 523 7.25 -27.13 5.70
C GLN A 523 7.33 -25.91 4.74
N THR A 524 7.96 -24.80 5.15
CA THR A 524 8.09 -23.57 4.37
C THR A 524 9.52 -23.31 3.86
N GLY A 525 10.35 -24.35 3.82
CA GLY A 525 11.72 -24.31 3.30
C GLY A 525 12.72 -23.62 4.23
N TRP A 526 12.40 -23.50 5.52
CA TRP A 526 13.37 -23.16 6.55
C TRP A 526 13.99 -24.42 7.14
N ARG A 527 15.23 -24.33 7.57
CA ARG A 527 15.94 -25.36 8.34
C ARG A 527 16.21 -24.80 9.73
N ALA A 528 15.92 -25.57 10.77
CA ALA A 528 16.20 -25.18 12.15
C ALA A 528 17.52 -25.80 12.59
N GLU A 529 18.42 -24.98 13.13
CA GLU A 529 19.60 -25.42 13.87
C GLU A 529 19.48 -24.89 15.30
N ARG A 530 19.62 -25.77 16.29
CA ARG A 530 19.28 -25.48 17.70
C ARG A 530 20.57 -25.47 18.50
N ILE A 531 20.91 -24.31 19.07
CA ILE A 531 22.26 -24.03 19.56
C ILE A 531 22.16 -23.52 20.99
N ALA A 532 22.93 -24.12 21.90
CA ALA A 532 23.20 -23.55 23.21
C ALA A 532 24.55 -22.83 23.18
N VAL A 533 24.60 -21.62 23.76
CA VAL A 533 25.83 -20.86 23.99
C VAL A 533 26.11 -20.89 25.48
N ARG A 534 27.22 -21.51 25.89
CA ARG A 534 27.63 -21.63 27.29
C ARG A 534 28.75 -20.63 27.60
N THR A 535 28.56 -19.81 28.62
CA THR A 535 29.59 -18.92 29.19
C THR A 535 30.04 -19.41 30.56
N SER A 536 30.89 -18.65 31.23
CA SER A 536 31.25 -18.83 32.64
C SER A 536 30.05 -18.67 33.58
N SER A 537 29.09 -17.84 33.18
CA SER A 537 28.02 -17.30 34.03
C SER A 537 26.67 -17.97 33.82
N SER A 538 26.28 -18.27 32.57
CA SER A 538 24.96 -18.79 32.23
C SER A 538 24.95 -19.54 30.89
N THR A 539 23.76 -19.95 30.43
CA THR A 539 23.57 -20.61 29.13
C THR A 539 22.43 -19.92 28.38
N ALA A 540 22.71 -19.48 27.15
CA ALA A 540 21.72 -19.00 26.21
C ALA A 540 21.25 -20.14 25.29
N ALA A 541 20.00 -20.07 24.82
CA ALA A 541 19.43 -20.95 23.83
C ALA A 541 18.95 -20.15 22.61
N LEU A 542 19.32 -20.60 21.40
CA LEU A 542 18.80 -20.03 20.15
C LEU A 542 18.47 -21.10 19.09
N GLN A 543 17.26 -21.00 18.54
CA GLN A 543 16.82 -21.70 17.34
C GLN A 543 17.11 -20.82 16.12
N PHE A 544 18.22 -21.13 15.46
CA PHE A 544 18.71 -20.47 14.25
C PHE A 544 17.96 -21.03 13.02
N LEU A 545 16.88 -20.36 12.64
CA LEU A 545 16.14 -20.71 11.42
C LEU A 545 16.84 -20.09 10.22
N TRP A 546 17.19 -20.89 9.21
CA TRP A 546 17.80 -20.38 7.97
C TRP A 546 17.21 -20.97 6.70
N ARG A 547 17.38 -20.26 5.57
CA ARG A 547 17.00 -20.74 4.22
C ARG A 547 17.79 -20.07 3.11
N GLU A 548 17.86 -20.72 1.95
CA GLU A 548 18.32 -20.11 0.70
C GLU A 548 17.23 -19.20 0.10
N PRO A 549 17.47 -17.88 -0.05
CA PRO A 549 16.51 -16.96 -0.66
C PRO A 549 16.49 -17.07 -2.19
N VAL A 550 17.54 -17.62 -2.81
CA VAL A 550 17.66 -17.87 -4.26
C VAL A 550 18.16 -19.30 -4.44
N PRO A 551 17.46 -20.17 -5.21
CA PRO A 551 17.93 -21.53 -5.50
C PRO A 551 19.34 -21.54 -6.12
N HIS A 552 20.12 -22.58 -5.81
CA HIS A 552 21.47 -22.85 -6.35
C HIS A 552 22.58 -21.83 -6.00
N LEU A 553 22.29 -20.72 -5.32
CA LEU A 553 23.33 -19.84 -4.75
C LEU A 553 23.63 -20.24 -3.29
N PRO A 554 24.91 -20.35 -2.88
CA PRO A 554 25.30 -20.75 -1.51
C PRO A 554 25.20 -19.57 -0.51
N LEU A 555 24.14 -18.78 -0.61
CA LEU A 555 23.86 -17.61 0.22
C LEU A 555 22.59 -17.88 1.03
N ARG A 556 22.60 -17.53 2.32
CA ARG A 556 21.49 -17.83 3.24
C ARG A 556 20.91 -16.56 3.86
N VAL A 557 19.68 -16.63 4.33
CA VAL A 557 19.14 -15.69 5.33
C VAL A 557 18.84 -16.45 6.61
N ALA A 558 19.07 -15.82 7.76
CA ALA A 558 18.81 -16.42 9.06
C ALA A 558 17.92 -15.55 9.94
N TYR A 559 17.21 -16.18 10.86
CA TYR A 559 16.26 -15.55 11.78
C TYR A 559 16.16 -16.35 13.08
N ILE A 560 16.22 -15.67 14.23
CA ILE A 560 16.07 -16.25 15.56
C ILE A 560 14.79 -15.65 16.18
N PRO A 561 13.60 -16.27 15.94
CA PRO A 561 12.30 -15.68 16.28
C PRO A 561 12.06 -15.57 17.79
N LYS A 562 11.92 -14.34 18.29
CA LYS A 562 11.78 -13.99 19.71
C LYS A 562 12.94 -14.48 20.59
N GLY A 563 14.09 -14.74 19.98
CA GLY A 563 15.33 -15.10 20.65
C GLY A 563 16.50 -14.18 20.26
N PRO A 564 17.72 -14.46 20.75
CA PRO A 564 18.09 -15.57 21.64
C PRO A 564 17.36 -15.51 23.00
N ALA A 565 17.15 -16.67 23.62
CA ALA A 565 16.60 -16.79 24.97
C ALA A 565 17.77 -16.90 25.97
N LEU A 566 17.95 -15.91 26.83
CA LEU A 566 19.00 -15.84 27.84
C LEU A 566 18.62 -14.88 28.97
N GLU A 567 19.47 -14.80 29.99
CA GLU A 567 19.41 -13.75 31.00
C GLU A 567 19.99 -12.44 30.43
N TRP A 568 19.14 -11.47 30.13
CA TRP A 568 19.57 -10.21 29.48
C TRP A 568 20.25 -9.22 30.43
N SER A 569 20.17 -9.43 31.75
CA SER A 569 20.99 -8.68 32.72
C SER A 569 22.44 -9.18 32.82
N ASP A 570 22.72 -10.41 32.37
CA ASP A 570 24.06 -10.98 32.27
C ASP A 570 24.76 -10.49 30.99
N LEU A 571 25.45 -9.35 31.11
CA LEU A 571 26.13 -8.70 29.97
C LEU A 571 27.24 -9.59 29.35
N GLU A 572 27.88 -10.47 30.13
CA GLU A 572 28.87 -11.43 29.59
C GLU A 572 28.18 -12.43 28.65
N CYS A 573 27.05 -12.99 29.09
CA CYS A 573 26.25 -13.91 28.28
C CYS A 573 25.62 -13.21 27.06
N VAL A 574 25.15 -11.96 27.19
CA VAL A 574 24.67 -11.16 26.06
C VAL A 574 25.77 -10.97 25.01
N ASP A 575 26.95 -10.48 25.39
CA ASP A 575 28.03 -10.21 24.44
C ASP A 575 28.64 -11.49 23.84
N ALA A 576 28.71 -12.57 24.60
CA ALA A 576 29.08 -13.90 24.11
C ALA A 576 28.07 -14.45 23.10
N THR A 577 26.77 -14.36 23.41
CA THR A 577 25.69 -14.88 22.55
C THR A 577 25.58 -14.08 21.26
N LEU A 578 25.73 -12.75 21.31
CA LEU A 578 25.78 -11.94 20.10
C LEU A 578 27.03 -12.25 19.26
N ALA A 579 28.20 -12.46 19.88
CA ALA A 579 29.41 -12.88 19.17
C ALA A 579 29.24 -14.24 18.48
N ALA A 580 28.67 -15.21 19.19
CA ALA A 580 28.32 -16.53 18.65
C ALA A 580 27.38 -16.43 17.45
N ILE A 581 26.30 -15.65 17.53
CA ILE A 581 25.36 -15.44 16.43
C ILE A 581 26.05 -14.81 15.21
N GLU A 582 26.87 -13.79 15.43
CA GLU A 582 27.62 -13.08 14.38
C GLU A 582 28.62 -14.00 13.68
N GLU A 583 29.40 -14.79 14.42
CA GLU A 583 30.36 -15.75 13.88
C GLU A 583 29.67 -16.92 13.16
N TYR A 584 28.62 -17.49 13.75
CA TYR A 584 27.86 -18.60 13.18
C TYR A 584 27.14 -18.20 11.88
N ALA A 585 26.55 -17.01 11.84
CA ALA A 585 25.95 -16.50 10.60
C ALA A 585 26.99 -16.27 9.50
N ARG A 586 28.22 -15.82 9.83
CA ARG A 586 29.32 -15.72 8.85
C ARG A 586 29.76 -17.10 8.36
N SER A 587 29.96 -18.08 9.24
CA SER A 587 30.41 -19.43 8.86
C SER A 587 29.39 -20.15 7.97
N LYS A 588 28.09 -19.94 8.21
CA LYS A 588 26.99 -20.43 7.37
C LYS A 588 26.79 -19.63 6.07
N LYS A 589 27.61 -18.62 5.76
CA LYS A 589 27.48 -17.75 4.56
C LYS A 589 26.11 -17.05 4.48
N CYS A 590 25.58 -16.61 5.63
CA CYS A 590 24.38 -15.78 5.67
C CYS A 590 24.67 -14.40 5.09
N ILE A 591 23.69 -13.81 4.43
CA ILE A 591 23.69 -12.40 4.00
C ILE A 591 23.38 -11.50 5.20
N PHE A 592 22.44 -11.93 6.03
CA PHE A 592 22.11 -11.33 7.32
C PHE A 592 21.50 -12.37 8.27
N VAL A 593 21.54 -12.08 9.57
CA VAL A 593 20.75 -12.75 10.60
C VAL A 593 19.87 -11.73 11.31
N LYS A 594 18.57 -12.04 11.48
CA LYS A 594 17.60 -11.23 12.21
C LYS A 594 17.34 -11.80 13.61
N ILE A 595 17.19 -10.93 14.61
CA ILE A 595 16.70 -11.26 15.95
C ILE A 595 15.54 -10.31 16.30
N ASP A 596 14.62 -10.73 17.17
CA ASP A 596 13.54 -9.87 17.69
C ASP A 596 13.15 -10.26 19.13
N PRO A 597 14.12 -10.26 20.08
CA PRO A 597 13.95 -10.83 21.42
C PRO A 597 12.94 -10.07 22.27
N ASN A 598 12.37 -10.76 23.26
CA ASN A 598 11.47 -10.16 24.26
C ASN A 598 12.25 -9.37 25.33
N VAL A 599 12.97 -8.31 24.90
CA VAL A 599 13.62 -7.34 25.79
C VAL A 599 12.79 -6.06 25.83
N ARG A 600 12.36 -5.66 27.03
CA ARG A 600 11.59 -4.44 27.28
C ARG A 600 12.42 -3.16 27.11
N GLU A 601 12.00 -2.24 26.23
CA GLU A 601 12.78 -1.03 25.89
C GLU A 601 12.77 0.05 26.99
N ASP A 602 11.78 0.02 27.88
CA ASP A 602 11.64 0.95 29.02
C ASP A 602 12.55 0.60 30.21
N THR A 603 13.18 -0.57 30.20
CA THR A 603 14.10 -1.04 31.26
C THR A 603 15.55 -0.61 31.03
N THR A 604 16.36 -0.61 32.10
CA THR A 604 17.82 -0.39 31.99
C THR A 604 18.49 -1.47 31.16
N VAL A 605 18.07 -2.73 31.31
CA VAL A 605 18.53 -3.86 30.48
C VAL A 605 18.25 -3.61 29.00
N GLY A 606 17.05 -3.14 28.65
CA GLY A 606 16.69 -2.78 27.27
C GLY A 606 17.56 -1.67 26.70
N ARG A 607 17.78 -0.58 27.46
CA ARG A 607 18.68 0.51 27.05
C ARG A 607 20.12 0.05 26.82
N LEU A 608 20.66 -0.77 27.73
CA LEU A 608 21.99 -1.35 27.58
C LEU A 608 22.09 -2.28 26.37
N THR A 609 21.09 -3.13 26.14
CA THR A 609 20.98 -4.02 24.99
C THR A 609 20.94 -3.24 23.67
N LEU A 610 20.13 -2.18 23.59
CA LEU A 610 20.07 -1.28 22.43
C LEU A 610 21.45 -0.67 22.12
N HIS A 611 22.16 -0.16 23.13
CA HIS A 611 23.52 0.37 22.95
C HIS A 611 24.56 -0.70 22.63
N GLY A 612 24.38 -1.95 23.09
CA GLY A 612 25.21 -3.09 22.72
C GLY A 612 25.05 -3.44 21.23
N LEU A 613 23.80 -3.66 20.79
CA LEU A 613 23.44 -3.94 19.40
C LEU A 613 23.99 -2.86 18.45
N GLN A 614 23.77 -1.57 18.77
CA GLN A 614 24.29 -0.45 17.98
C GLN A 614 25.83 -0.46 17.89
N ARG A 615 26.54 -0.62 19.02
CA ARG A 615 28.02 -0.66 19.04
C ARG A 615 28.59 -1.83 18.24
N ARG A 616 27.88 -2.96 18.21
CA ARG A 616 28.23 -4.16 17.43
C ARG A 616 27.83 -4.07 15.96
N GLY A 617 27.18 -2.98 15.53
CA GLY A 617 26.80 -2.74 14.12
C GLY A 617 25.49 -3.42 13.68
N TRP A 618 24.69 -3.93 14.62
CA TRP A 618 23.32 -4.36 14.34
C TRP A 618 22.45 -3.17 13.96
N ARG A 619 21.50 -3.39 13.06
CA ARG A 619 20.63 -2.35 12.49
C ARG A 619 19.18 -2.63 12.84
N PHE A 620 18.45 -1.62 13.30
CA PHE A 620 17.01 -1.77 13.53
C PHE A 620 16.32 -2.15 12.22
N SER A 621 15.58 -3.26 12.22
CA SER A 621 14.89 -3.79 11.04
C SER A 621 13.69 -2.94 10.67
N ALA A 622 13.56 -2.56 9.40
CA ALA A 622 12.34 -1.94 8.89
C ALA A 622 11.17 -2.96 8.82
N GLU A 623 11.48 -4.24 8.61
CA GLU A 623 10.51 -5.34 8.61
C GLU A 623 10.42 -5.95 10.02
N GLN A 624 9.34 -5.67 10.74
CA GLN A 624 9.05 -6.30 12.03
C GLN A 624 8.32 -7.63 11.76
N VAL A 625 9.05 -8.75 11.84
CA VAL A 625 8.54 -10.09 11.46
C VAL A 625 7.54 -10.62 12.49
N GLN A 626 7.80 -10.38 13.79
CA GLN A 626 6.77 -10.35 14.82
C GLN A 626 6.38 -8.91 15.14
N PHE A 627 5.25 -8.73 15.82
CA PHE A 627 4.90 -7.44 16.42
C PHE A 627 5.99 -6.96 17.37
N LYS A 628 6.34 -5.66 17.26
CA LYS A 628 7.31 -5.00 18.16
C LYS A 628 6.86 -5.18 19.61
N ASN A 629 5.65 -4.70 19.91
CA ASN A 629 5.11 -4.67 21.27
C ASN A 629 4.05 -5.78 21.46
N THR A 630 3.82 -6.16 22.71
CA THR A 630 2.75 -7.07 23.11
C THR A 630 2.07 -6.55 24.37
N ALA A 631 1.08 -7.27 24.88
CA ALA A 631 0.50 -7.05 26.19
C ALA A 631 0.44 -8.36 26.99
N PHE A 632 0.53 -8.28 28.31
CA PHE A 632 0.55 -9.45 29.19
C PHE A 632 -0.49 -9.33 30.30
N THR A 633 -0.95 -10.46 30.80
CA THR A 633 -1.66 -10.57 32.08
C THR A 633 -0.96 -11.60 32.96
N ASP A 634 -0.65 -11.21 34.20
CA ASP A 634 -0.18 -12.12 35.23
C ASP A 634 -1.35 -12.98 35.72
N LEU A 635 -1.25 -14.30 35.56
CA LEU A 635 -2.28 -15.26 35.93
C LEU A 635 -2.19 -15.74 37.39
N ARG A 636 -1.08 -15.45 38.09
CA ARG A 636 -0.84 -15.89 39.48
C ARG A 636 -1.91 -15.44 40.49
N PRO A 637 -2.59 -14.28 40.35
CA PRO A 637 -3.68 -13.88 41.25
C PRO A 637 -4.92 -14.80 41.21
N GLY A 638 -5.05 -15.68 40.22
CA GLY A 638 -6.17 -16.61 40.10
C GLY A 638 -7.45 -16.00 39.51
N GLU A 639 -8.43 -16.86 39.22
CA GLU A 639 -9.63 -16.49 38.43
C GLU A 639 -10.43 -15.34 39.05
N GLU A 640 -10.70 -15.34 40.35
CA GLU A 640 -11.54 -14.31 40.99
C GLU A 640 -10.90 -12.91 40.92
N ALA A 641 -9.60 -12.82 41.20
CA ALA A 641 -8.86 -11.56 41.15
C ALA A 641 -8.72 -11.04 39.72
N LEU A 642 -8.44 -11.93 38.75
CA LEU A 642 -8.42 -11.60 37.32
C LEU A 642 -9.77 -11.09 36.84
N LEU A 643 -10.85 -11.79 37.18
CA LEU A 643 -12.20 -11.38 36.83
C LEU A 643 -12.54 -10.02 37.45
N ALA A 644 -12.15 -9.75 38.70
CA ALA A 644 -12.34 -8.46 39.35
C ALA A 644 -11.55 -7.32 38.67
N ALA A 645 -10.30 -7.58 38.24
CA ALA A 645 -9.41 -6.61 37.60
C ALA A 645 -9.87 -6.15 36.20
N MET A 646 -10.66 -6.95 35.49
CA MET A 646 -11.24 -6.55 34.20
C MET A 646 -12.13 -5.31 34.33
N LYS A 647 -12.25 -4.51 33.26
CA LYS A 647 -13.21 -3.39 33.19
C LYS A 647 -14.64 -3.88 33.36
N SER A 648 -15.48 -3.12 34.08
CA SER A 648 -16.87 -3.51 34.40
C SER A 648 -17.71 -3.97 33.19
N LYS A 649 -17.54 -3.31 32.03
CA LYS A 649 -18.22 -3.69 30.77
C LYS A 649 -17.75 -5.04 30.21
N TRP A 650 -16.49 -5.42 30.40
CA TRP A 650 -15.96 -6.73 29.98
C TRP A 650 -16.52 -7.84 30.88
N ARG A 651 -16.49 -7.64 32.20
CA ARG A 651 -17.13 -8.54 33.17
C ARG A 651 -18.64 -8.72 32.91
N TYR A 652 -19.30 -7.67 32.45
CA TYR A 652 -20.70 -7.72 32.02
C TYR A 652 -20.86 -8.52 30.72
N ASN A 653 -20.06 -8.25 29.70
CA ASN A 653 -20.13 -8.95 28.41
C ASN A 653 -19.83 -10.46 28.51
N VAL A 654 -18.90 -10.89 29.37
CA VAL A 654 -18.63 -12.31 29.65
C VAL A 654 -19.90 -13.00 30.18
N ARG A 655 -20.56 -12.41 31.18
CA ARG A 655 -21.82 -12.93 31.75
C ARG A 655 -23.00 -12.82 30.77
N LEU A 656 -23.02 -11.78 29.93
CA LEU A 656 -24.04 -11.59 28.91
C LEU A 656 -23.98 -12.71 27.86
N ALA A 657 -22.78 -13.08 27.38
CA ALA A 657 -22.60 -14.16 26.43
C ALA A 657 -23.13 -15.50 26.98
N GLN A 658 -22.77 -15.84 28.23
CA GLN A 658 -23.32 -17.01 28.92
C GLN A 658 -24.85 -16.94 29.04
N LYS A 659 -25.42 -15.79 29.41
CA LYS A 659 -26.88 -15.58 29.50
C LYS A 659 -27.59 -15.63 28.15
N ARG A 660 -26.89 -15.34 27.04
CA ARG A 660 -27.37 -15.49 25.66
C ARG A 660 -27.24 -16.92 25.13
N GLY A 661 -26.72 -17.85 25.92
CA GLY A 661 -26.57 -19.25 25.55
C GLY A 661 -25.26 -19.59 24.83
N VAL A 662 -24.35 -18.62 24.64
CA VAL A 662 -23.01 -18.90 24.11
C VAL A 662 -22.29 -19.85 25.06
N ARG A 663 -21.82 -20.97 24.51
CA ARG A 663 -20.95 -21.94 25.21
C ARG A 663 -19.57 -21.92 24.59
N VAL A 664 -18.54 -22.23 25.38
CA VAL A 664 -17.17 -22.40 24.88
C VAL A 664 -16.68 -23.79 25.24
N ARG A 665 -16.06 -24.48 24.28
CA ARG A 665 -15.44 -25.79 24.48
C ARG A 665 -14.03 -25.83 23.91
N CYS A 666 -13.26 -26.82 24.34
CA CYS A 666 -12.06 -27.23 23.61
C CYS A 666 -12.47 -27.89 22.28
N GLY A 667 -11.82 -27.47 21.20
CA GLY A 667 -11.95 -28.08 19.89
C GLY A 667 -10.93 -29.20 19.68
N GLU A 668 -11.31 -30.18 18.87
CA GLU A 668 -10.46 -31.31 18.48
C GLU A 668 -9.77 -31.06 17.12
N GLU A 669 -9.09 -32.09 16.59
CA GLU A 669 -8.42 -31.97 15.29
C GLU A 669 -9.43 -31.85 14.12
N THR A 670 -10.60 -32.49 14.26
CA THR A 670 -11.72 -32.42 13.32
C THR A 670 -12.28 -31.01 13.17
N ASP A 671 -12.27 -30.23 14.25
CA ASP A 671 -12.73 -28.83 14.28
C ASP A 671 -11.79 -27.84 13.55
N LEU A 672 -10.53 -28.23 13.26
CA LEU A 672 -9.53 -27.31 12.69
C LEU A 672 -9.92 -26.76 11.30
N ALA A 673 -10.71 -27.52 10.53
CA ALA A 673 -11.25 -27.06 9.25
C ALA A 673 -12.27 -25.92 9.42
N ALA A 674 -13.20 -26.05 10.38
CA ALA A 674 -14.16 -25.01 10.71
C ALA A 674 -13.46 -23.76 11.29
N PHE A 675 -12.45 -23.96 12.15
CA PHE A 675 -11.66 -22.83 12.66
C PHE A 675 -10.88 -22.10 11.55
N TYR A 676 -10.32 -22.82 10.56
CA TYR A 676 -9.71 -22.18 9.39
C TYR A 676 -10.73 -21.38 8.56
N ALA A 677 -11.96 -21.89 8.39
CA ALA A 677 -13.02 -21.17 7.68
C ALA A 677 -13.37 -19.84 8.37
N LEU A 678 -13.57 -19.86 9.70
CA LEU A 678 -13.75 -18.64 10.50
C LEU A 678 -12.56 -17.67 10.40
N TYR A 679 -11.34 -18.20 10.41
CA TYR A 679 -10.12 -17.39 10.29
C TYR A 679 -10.00 -16.75 8.91
N ALA A 680 -10.45 -17.44 7.84
CA ALA A 680 -10.53 -16.90 6.49
C ALA A 680 -11.68 -15.89 6.30
N GLU A 681 -12.82 -16.07 6.97
CA GLU A 681 -13.90 -15.06 7.04
C GLU A 681 -13.39 -13.78 7.72
N THR A 682 -12.77 -13.93 8.89
CA THR A 682 -12.15 -12.84 9.66
C THR A 682 -11.11 -12.08 8.81
N ALA A 683 -10.22 -12.80 8.12
CA ALA A 683 -9.22 -12.23 7.23
C ALA A 683 -9.82 -11.44 6.06
N ARG A 684 -10.92 -11.93 5.49
CA ARG A 684 -11.64 -11.26 4.39
C ARG A 684 -12.35 -9.98 4.87
N ARG A 685 -12.98 -10.01 6.05
CA ARG A 685 -13.64 -8.85 6.66
C ARG A 685 -12.65 -7.76 7.05
N ASP A 686 -11.56 -8.15 7.74
CA ASP A 686 -10.61 -7.22 8.35
C ASP A 686 -9.43 -6.88 7.42
N GLY A 687 -9.42 -7.42 6.19
CA GLY A 687 -8.55 -6.99 5.09
C GLY A 687 -7.09 -7.47 5.17
N PHE A 688 -6.80 -8.59 5.83
CA PHE A 688 -5.43 -9.10 5.98
C PHE A 688 -5.15 -10.41 5.22
N LEU A 689 -3.88 -10.61 4.81
CA LEU A 689 -3.46 -11.78 4.06
C LEU A 689 -3.15 -12.97 4.97
N ILE A 690 -3.77 -14.12 4.68
CA ILE A 690 -3.49 -15.40 5.35
C ILE A 690 -2.68 -16.36 4.47
N ARG A 691 -2.12 -17.40 5.07
CA ARG A 691 -1.45 -18.52 4.37
C ARG A 691 -2.47 -19.56 3.88
N PRO A 692 -2.11 -20.46 2.95
CA PRO A 692 -2.95 -21.62 2.62
C PRO A 692 -3.26 -22.48 3.85
N ALA A 693 -4.43 -23.11 3.88
CA ALA A 693 -4.92 -23.92 5.01
C ALA A 693 -3.88 -24.89 5.59
N ALA A 694 -3.16 -25.60 4.72
CA ALA A 694 -2.12 -26.56 5.11
C ALA A 694 -1.09 -25.99 6.11
N TYR A 695 -0.68 -24.71 5.96
CA TYR A 695 0.26 -24.07 6.88
C TYR A 695 -0.29 -24.01 8.32
N TYR A 696 -1.55 -23.60 8.46
CA TYR A 696 -2.21 -23.47 9.76
C TYR A 696 -2.56 -24.84 10.33
N LEU A 697 -3.14 -25.73 9.52
CA LEU A 697 -3.51 -27.09 9.94
C LEU A 697 -2.29 -27.87 10.46
N THR A 698 -1.14 -27.81 9.77
CA THR A 698 0.11 -28.41 10.27
C THR A 698 0.52 -27.79 11.60
N THR A 699 0.52 -26.45 11.71
CA THR A 699 0.88 -25.73 12.95
C THR A 699 -0.01 -26.19 14.12
N TRP A 700 -1.33 -26.13 13.95
CA TRP A 700 -2.30 -26.46 14.98
C TRP A 700 -2.24 -27.95 15.38
N ARG A 701 -2.12 -28.87 14.41
CA ARG A 701 -1.89 -30.30 14.67
C ARG A 701 -0.65 -30.55 15.51
N THR A 702 0.50 -29.94 15.16
CA THR A 702 1.74 -30.12 15.91
C THR A 702 1.60 -29.67 17.35
N PHE A 703 0.94 -28.53 17.61
CA PHE A 703 0.78 -28.03 18.98
C PHE A 703 -0.35 -28.74 19.78
N LEU A 704 -1.39 -29.27 19.14
CA LEU A 704 -2.35 -30.19 19.78
C LEU A 704 -1.68 -31.53 20.15
N ALA A 705 -0.82 -32.07 19.27
CA ALA A 705 -0.05 -33.28 19.57
C ALA A 705 0.94 -33.06 20.72
N ALA A 706 1.68 -31.95 20.71
CA ALA A 706 2.57 -31.55 21.82
C ALA A 706 1.81 -31.39 23.14
N GLN A 707 0.60 -30.83 23.13
CA GLN A 707 -0.24 -30.69 24.33
C GLN A 707 -0.73 -32.04 24.89
N ARG A 708 -0.79 -33.09 24.07
CA ARG A 708 -1.13 -34.47 24.49
C ARG A 708 0.10 -35.25 24.97
N GLU A 709 1.31 -34.82 24.64
CA GLU A 709 2.58 -35.47 25.02
C GLU A 709 2.91 -35.18 26.50
N PRO A 710 2.89 -36.18 27.41
CA PRO A 710 3.14 -35.94 28.83
C PRO A 710 4.52 -35.35 29.09
N GLY A 711 4.58 -34.25 29.84
CA GLY A 711 5.84 -33.57 30.17
C GLY A 711 6.40 -32.68 29.05
N ASN A 712 5.75 -32.56 27.89
CA ASN A 712 6.19 -31.61 26.86
C ASN A 712 5.94 -30.15 27.35
N PRO A 713 6.97 -29.29 27.42
CA PRO A 713 6.78 -27.90 27.77
C PRO A 713 5.95 -27.15 26.71
N ALA A 714 5.99 -27.55 25.45
CA ALA A 714 5.20 -26.98 24.37
C ALA A 714 3.77 -27.54 24.34
N GLY A 715 2.83 -26.76 23.80
CA GLY A 715 1.46 -27.20 23.57
C GLY A 715 0.59 -26.12 22.94
N GLY A 716 -0.72 -26.36 22.93
CA GLY A 716 -1.71 -25.43 22.42
C GLY A 716 -3.12 -26.01 22.53
N ALA A 717 -4.12 -25.17 22.35
CA ALA A 717 -5.53 -25.59 22.36
C ALA A 717 -6.35 -24.73 21.38
N LEU A 718 -7.24 -25.40 20.65
CA LEU A 718 -8.36 -24.75 20.00
C LEU A 718 -9.46 -24.54 21.04
N LEU A 719 -9.98 -23.32 21.15
CA LEU A 719 -11.22 -23.01 21.84
C LEU A 719 -12.23 -22.49 20.82
N LEU A 720 -13.46 -23.00 20.89
CA LEU A 720 -14.58 -22.61 20.02
C LEU A 720 -15.74 -22.08 20.86
N ALA A 721 -16.32 -20.97 20.41
CA ALA A 721 -17.56 -20.43 20.95
C ALA A 721 -18.73 -20.81 20.02
N GLU A 722 -19.73 -21.47 20.59
CA GLU A 722 -20.89 -22.02 19.89
C GLU A 722 -22.17 -21.33 20.39
N HIS A 723 -23.13 -21.11 19.50
CA HIS A 723 -24.43 -20.51 19.81
C HIS A 723 -25.53 -21.56 19.56
N PRO A 724 -26.55 -21.72 20.41
CA PRO A 724 -27.57 -22.76 20.24
C PRO A 724 -28.38 -22.64 18.94
N ASP A 725 -28.52 -21.43 18.42
CA ASP A 725 -29.25 -21.15 17.17
C ASP A 725 -28.37 -21.28 15.91
N ASP A 726 -27.10 -21.68 16.03
CA ASP A 726 -26.16 -21.78 14.93
C ASP A 726 -25.43 -23.16 14.93
N PRO A 727 -25.50 -23.96 13.85
CA PRO A 727 -24.81 -25.25 13.80
C PRO A 727 -23.28 -25.13 13.69
N GLU A 728 -22.74 -23.95 13.38
CA GLU A 728 -21.30 -23.72 13.31
C GLU A 728 -20.79 -22.85 14.48
N PRO A 729 -19.51 -22.99 14.88
CA PRO A 729 -18.91 -22.08 15.84
C PRO A 729 -18.95 -20.63 15.33
N VAL A 730 -19.34 -19.68 16.18
CA VAL A 730 -19.46 -18.25 15.84
C VAL A 730 -18.16 -17.49 16.11
N ALA A 731 -17.30 -18.02 16.97
CA ALA A 731 -15.94 -17.55 17.17
C ALA A 731 -14.99 -18.68 17.58
N GLY A 732 -13.68 -18.47 17.42
CA GLY A 732 -12.67 -19.41 17.85
C GLY A 732 -11.31 -18.76 18.07
N LEU A 733 -10.46 -19.41 18.85
CA LEU A 733 -9.06 -19.04 18.99
C LEU A 733 -8.17 -20.27 19.17
N PHE A 734 -6.92 -20.15 18.75
CA PHE A 734 -5.91 -21.19 18.96
C PHE A 734 -4.76 -20.61 19.80
N LEU A 735 -4.63 -21.13 21.00
CA LEU A 735 -3.55 -20.81 21.94
C LEU A 735 -2.29 -21.60 21.60
N LEU A 736 -1.14 -20.96 21.76
CA LEU A 736 0.15 -21.67 21.87
C LEU A 736 0.62 -21.60 23.31
N ARG A 737 1.29 -22.63 23.81
CA ARG A 737 1.84 -22.72 25.17
C ARG A 737 3.30 -23.15 25.11
N TYR A 738 4.12 -22.58 25.99
CA TYR A 738 5.47 -23.08 26.28
C TYR A 738 5.82 -22.80 27.75
N GLY A 739 6.07 -23.86 28.51
CA GLY A 739 6.31 -23.76 29.96
C GLY A 739 5.13 -23.08 30.66
N ALA A 740 5.44 -22.00 31.39
CA ALA A 740 4.49 -21.21 32.17
C ALA A 740 3.82 -20.05 31.40
N THR A 741 3.98 -19.96 30.08
CA THR A 741 3.37 -18.90 29.26
C THR A 741 2.42 -19.47 28.21
N ALA A 742 1.24 -18.86 28.08
CA ALA A 742 0.29 -19.07 27.00
C ALA A 742 0.18 -17.81 26.12
N TRP A 743 0.01 -18.01 24.82
CA TRP A 743 -0.05 -16.97 23.79
C TRP A 743 -1.39 -16.99 23.05
N TYR A 744 -2.09 -15.86 23.04
CA TYR A 744 -3.24 -15.62 22.16
C TYR A 744 -2.77 -15.37 20.73
N PHE A 745 -2.45 -16.45 20.01
CA PHE A 745 -1.72 -16.37 18.74
C PHE A 745 -2.61 -16.26 17.51
N TYR A 746 -3.72 -17.00 17.48
CA TYR A 746 -4.72 -16.97 16.40
C TYR A 746 -6.11 -16.76 16.99
N GLY A 747 -6.90 -15.85 16.42
CA GLY A 747 -8.29 -15.62 16.80
C GLY A 747 -9.14 -15.28 15.58
N ALA A 748 -10.39 -15.72 15.61
CA ALA A 748 -11.37 -15.55 14.54
C ALA A 748 -12.78 -15.34 15.12
N SER A 749 -13.62 -14.57 14.45
CA SER A 749 -15.04 -14.49 14.78
C SER A 749 -15.88 -14.06 13.60
N SER A 750 -16.98 -14.76 13.37
CA SER A 750 -17.99 -14.39 12.40
C SER A 750 -18.71 -13.10 12.82
N ASP A 751 -19.43 -12.47 11.89
CA ASP A 751 -20.40 -11.41 12.24
C ASP A 751 -21.75 -11.98 12.72
N ARG A 752 -21.99 -13.29 12.51
CA ARG A 752 -23.08 -14.05 13.14
C ARG A 752 -22.98 -13.97 14.67
N HIS A 753 -24.12 -13.80 15.35
CA HIS A 753 -24.21 -13.71 16.81
C HIS A 753 -23.25 -12.72 17.49
N ARG A 754 -22.70 -11.74 16.75
CA ARG A 754 -21.77 -10.74 17.29
C ARG A 754 -22.38 -9.85 18.38
N ARG A 755 -23.71 -9.71 18.40
CA ARG A 755 -24.49 -9.02 19.44
C ARG A 755 -24.50 -9.78 20.78
N ASP A 756 -24.26 -11.08 20.74
CA ASP A 756 -24.24 -11.99 21.90
C ASP A 756 -22.85 -12.11 22.53
N MET A 757 -21.89 -11.28 22.08
CA MET A 757 -20.57 -11.09 22.69
C MET A 757 -19.68 -12.34 22.82
N PRO A 758 -19.67 -13.31 21.86
CA PRO A 758 -18.96 -14.59 22.01
C PRO A 758 -17.46 -14.43 22.30
N ASN A 759 -16.81 -13.45 21.66
CA ASN A 759 -15.38 -13.15 21.85
C ASN A 759 -14.99 -12.81 23.29
N TYR A 760 -15.93 -12.32 24.12
CA TYR A 760 -15.64 -11.96 25.50
C TYR A 760 -15.53 -13.20 26.39
N LEU A 761 -16.51 -14.12 26.28
CA LEU A 761 -16.48 -15.39 26.98
C LEU A 761 -15.31 -16.27 26.49
N LEU A 762 -15.07 -16.29 25.18
CA LEU A 762 -13.99 -17.08 24.58
C LEU A 762 -12.60 -16.71 25.13
N GLN A 763 -12.30 -15.43 25.31
CA GLN A 763 -11.05 -15.00 25.95
C GLN A 763 -11.00 -15.29 27.45
N TRP A 764 -12.13 -15.21 28.14
CA TRP A 764 -12.19 -15.57 29.56
C TRP A 764 -11.84 -17.05 29.76
N GLU A 765 -12.48 -17.94 29.01
CA GLU A 765 -12.17 -19.37 29.05
C GLU A 765 -10.75 -19.70 28.55
N ALA A 766 -10.17 -18.88 27.67
CA ALA A 766 -8.77 -18.99 27.28
C ALA A 766 -7.78 -18.69 28.43
N MET A 767 -8.08 -17.69 29.26
CA MET A 767 -7.31 -17.38 30.47
C MET A 767 -7.46 -18.50 31.51
N ARG A 768 -8.69 -19.02 31.71
CA ARG A 768 -8.95 -20.16 32.61
C ARG A 768 -8.24 -21.43 32.16
N TRP A 769 -8.25 -21.72 30.86
CA TRP A 769 -7.47 -22.83 30.29
C TRP A 769 -5.98 -22.66 30.58
N ALA A 770 -5.42 -21.46 30.40
CA ALA A 770 -4.01 -21.20 30.69
C ALA A 770 -3.66 -21.42 32.17
N ILE A 771 -4.53 -20.99 33.10
CA ILE A 771 -4.40 -21.26 34.54
C ILE A 771 -4.43 -22.77 34.82
N ALA A 772 -5.36 -23.51 34.20
CA ALA A 772 -5.43 -24.97 34.32
C ALA A 772 -4.17 -25.68 33.76
N GLN A 773 -3.50 -25.10 32.76
CA GLN A 773 -2.19 -25.54 32.27
C GLN A 773 -1.00 -25.06 33.13
N ARG A 774 -1.25 -24.48 34.31
CA ARG A 774 -0.25 -23.92 35.24
C ARG A 774 0.58 -22.79 34.63
N CYS A 775 0.03 -22.05 33.67
CA CYS A 775 0.68 -20.84 33.16
C CYS A 775 0.57 -19.72 34.19
N THR A 776 1.67 -19.00 34.42
CA THR A 776 1.73 -17.76 35.20
C THR A 776 1.49 -16.53 34.33
N THR A 777 1.61 -16.66 33.00
CA THR A 777 1.61 -15.53 32.08
C THR A 777 0.69 -15.80 30.89
N TYR A 778 -0.19 -14.85 30.60
CA TYR A 778 -0.97 -14.81 29.36
C TYR A 778 -0.48 -13.67 28.48
N ASP A 779 0.23 -14.00 27.40
CA ASP A 779 0.71 -13.07 26.38
C ASP A 779 -0.40 -12.89 25.33
N TRP A 780 -0.96 -11.68 25.28
CA TRP A 780 -2.03 -11.31 24.36
C TRP A 780 -1.58 -11.17 22.91
N TRP A 781 -0.28 -11.31 22.63
CA TRP A 781 0.35 -11.03 21.35
C TRP A 781 0.12 -9.57 20.89
N GLY A 782 0.44 -9.29 19.61
CA GLY A 782 0.62 -7.96 19.03
C GLY A 782 -0.18 -6.79 19.63
N ALA A 783 0.55 -5.78 20.10
CA ALA A 783 0.03 -4.51 20.58
C ALA A 783 0.56 -3.34 19.72
N PRO A 784 -0.10 -2.16 19.74
CA PRO A 784 0.31 -0.96 19.01
C PRO A 784 1.79 -0.60 19.18
N THR A 785 2.35 0.02 18.14
CA THR A 785 3.74 0.52 18.17
C THR A 785 3.88 1.71 19.14
N SER A 786 2.82 2.50 19.29
CA SER A 786 2.65 3.52 20.34
C SER A 786 1.20 3.53 20.83
N LEU A 787 0.99 3.71 22.13
CA LEU A 787 -0.33 3.88 22.73
C LEU A 787 -0.97 5.24 22.38
N GLU A 788 -0.13 6.24 22.08
CA GLU A 788 -0.52 7.62 21.76
C GLU A 788 -0.96 7.79 20.30
N ASN A 789 -0.94 6.72 19.50
CA ASN A 789 -1.37 6.73 18.10
C ASN A 789 -2.72 5.99 17.95
N PRO A 790 -3.86 6.71 17.82
CA PRO A 790 -5.16 6.10 17.53
C PRO A 790 -5.22 5.43 16.15
N GLU A 791 -4.38 5.86 15.20
CA GLU A 791 -4.34 5.35 13.82
C GLU A 791 -3.50 4.06 13.68
N ASP A 792 -2.95 3.51 14.78
CA ASP A 792 -2.29 2.20 14.74
C ASP A 792 -3.36 1.11 14.49
N PRO A 793 -3.19 0.22 13.49
CA PRO A 793 -4.19 -0.83 13.17
C PRO A 793 -4.52 -1.75 14.35
N LEU A 794 -3.64 -1.87 15.34
CA LEU A 794 -3.86 -2.67 16.54
C LEU A 794 -4.52 -1.89 17.69
N HIS A 795 -4.86 -0.60 17.52
CA HIS A 795 -5.37 0.24 18.61
C HIS A 795 -6.72 -0.27 19.14
N SER A 796 -7.64 -0.66 18.25
CA SER A 796 -8.94 -1.27 18.63
C SER A 796 -8.76 -2.64 19.30
N VAL A 797 -7.84 -3.45 18.79
CA VAL A 797 -7.45 -4.76 19.36
C VAL A 797 -6.81 -4.59 20.75
N TRP A 798 -6.02 -3.54 20.96
CA TRP A 798 -5.47 -3.19 22.25
C TRP A 798 -6.54 -2.75 23.26
N GLN A 799 -7.49 -1.90 22.86
CA GLN A 799 -8.61 -1.52 23.74
C GLN A 799 -9.41 -2.75 24.21
N PHE A 800 -9.56 -3.76 23.33
CA PHE A 800 -10.15 -5.04 23.69
C PHE A 800 -9.33 -5.81 24.72
N LYS A 801 -8.01 -5.97 24.51
CA LYS A 801 -7.07 -6.64 25.43
C LYS A 801 -7.01 -5.94 26.79
N GLN A 802 -6.81 -4.62 26.80
CA GLN A 802 -6.77 -3.79 28.01
C GLN A 802 -8.06 -3.90 28.85
N GLY A 803 -9.19 -4.21 28.22
CA GLY A 803 -10.45 -4.45 28.92
C GLY A 803 -10.45 -5.68 29.85
N PHE A 804 -9.59 -6.67 29.58
CA PHE A 804 -9.35 -7.83 30.43
C PHE A 804 -8.29 -7.60 31.52
N GLY A 805 -7.73 -6.39 31.63
CA GLY A 805 -6.59 -6.12 32.53
C GLY A 805 -5.23 -6.48 31.92
N ALA A 806 -5.11 -6.46 30.58
CA ALA A 806 -3.82 -6.62 29.93
C ALA A 806 -2.93 -5.37 30.11
N GLU A 807 -1.69 -5.57 30.55
CA GLU A 807 -0.65 -4.55 30.66
C GLU A 807 0.16 -4.47 29.37
N PHE A 808 0.34 -3.26 28.84
CA PHE A 808 1.16 -3.02 27.66
C PHE A 808 2.65 -3.16 27.98
N GLN A 809 3.41 -3.85 27.12
CA GLN A 809 4.87 -3.95 27.26
C GLN A 809 5.59 -3.55 25.96
N PRO A 810 6.34 -2.43 25.97
CA PRO A 810 7.11 -1.99 24.82
C PRO A 810 8.46 -2.71 24.75
N HIS A 811 8.88 -3.17 23.57
CA HIS A 811 10.10 -3.98 23.40
C HIS A 811 11.04 -3.42 22.34
N ILE A 812 12.32 -3.80 22.36
CA ILE A 812 13.35 -3.25 21.45
C ILE A 812 13.14 -3.56 19.95
N GLY A 813 12.18 -4.43 19.60
CA GLY A 813 11.81 -4.79 18.23
C GLY A 813 12.85 -5.66 17.51
N ALA A 814 12.70 -5.78 16.19
CA ALA A 814 13.57 -6.59 15.35
C ALA A 814 14.86 -5.86 14.92
N TRP A 815 15.98 -6.59 14.89
CA TRP A 815 17.33 -6.13 14.55
C TRP A 815 18.04 -7.08 13.58
N ASP A 816 18.76 -6.53 12.61
CA ASP A 816 19.52 -7.24 11.59
C ASP A 816 21.03 -7.05 11.76
N TYR A 817 21.77 -8.15 11.86
CA TYR A 817 23.21 -8.15 11.64
C TYR A 817 23.51 -8.41 10.17
N VAL A 818 24.15 -7.45 9.50
CA VAL A 818 24.36 -7.49 8.04
C VAL A 818 25.78 -7.97 7.72
N ILE A 819 25.91 -9.23 7.30
CA ILE A 819 27.18 -9.83 6.87
C ILE A 819 27.55 -9.37 5.46
N SER A 820 26.59 -9.33 4.53
CA SER A 820 26.79 -8.89 3.14
C SER A 820 25.93 -7.66 2.83
N PRO A 821 26.48 -6.43 2.87
CA PRO A 821 25.71 -5.20 2.56
C PRO A 821 25.14 -5.15 1.14
N VAL A 822 25.79 -5.80 0.17
CA VAL A 822 25.28 -5.91 -1.21
C VAL A 822 24.14 -6.91 -1.28
N GLY A 823 24.32 -8.12 -0.72
CA GLY A 823 23.27 -9.13 -0.67
C GLY A 823 22.06 -8.66 0.14
N TYR A 824 22.28 -7.91 1.24
CA TYR A 824 21.21 -7.41 2.10
C TYR A 824 20.37 -6.36 1.38
N ARG A 825 21.00 -5.41 0.67
CA ARG A 825 20.27 -4.48 -0.22
C ARG A 825 19.52 -5.23 -1.31
N PHE A 826 20.16 -6.19 -1.98
CA PHE A 826 19.48 -7.01 -2.99
C PHE A 826 18.26 -7.76 -2.43
N LEU A 827 18.36 -8.36 -1.24
CA LEU A 827 17.25 -9.11 -0.65
C LEU A 827 16.15 -8.26 -0.05
N THR A 828 16.48 -7.13 0.59
CA THR A 828 15.48 -6.26 1.24
C THR A 828 14.86 -5.26 0.27
N GLN A 829 15.53 -4.94 -0.85
CA GLN A 829 15.11 -3.92 -1.80
C GLN A 829 14.82 -4.46 -3.21
N ALA A 830 15.35 -5.64 -3.60
CA ALA A 830 15.27 -6.14 -4.99
C ALA A 830 14.81 -7.62 -5.18
N LEU A 831 14.65 -8.43 -4.13
CA LEU A 831 14.10 -9.81 -4.26
C LEU A 831 12.56 -9.89 -4.10
N PRO A 832 11.87 -9.11 -3.24
CA PRO A 832 10.40 -9.06 -3.21
C PRO A 832 9.84 -8.65 -4.57
N PHE A 833 10.60 -7.80 -5.25
CA PHE A 833 10.45 -7.38 -6.64
C PHE A 833 10.46 -8.58 -7.60
N THR A 834 11.58 -9.32 -7.72
CA THR A 834 11.70 -10.40 -8.72
C THR A 834 10.78 -11.60 -8.45
N ARG A 835 10.51 -11.96 -7.19
CA ARG A 835 9.59 -13.06 -6.85
C ARG A 835 8.12 -12.76 -7.16
N SER A 836 7.71 -11.50 -7.09
CA SER A 836 6.34 -11.08 -7.47
C SER A 836 6.17 -11.15 -8.99
N ALA A 837 7.17 -10.68 -9.75
CA ALA A 837 7.20 -10.79 -11.21
C ALA A 837 7.19 -12.26 -11.70
N ILE A 838 7.87 -13.18 -11.02
CA ILE A 838 7.91 -14.60 -11.41
C ILE A 838 6.59 -15.33 -11.11
N ARG A 839 5.88 -14.99 -10.02
CA ARG A 839 4.53 -15.54 -9.77
C ARG A 839 3.53 -15.05 -10.81
N TRP A 840 3.56 -13.76 -11.12
CA TRP A 840 2.77 -13.17 -12.19
C TRP A 840 3.05 -13.85 -13.54
N ALA A 841 4.33 -14.02 -13.91
CA ALA A 841 4.71 -14.72 -15.14
C ALA A 841 4.21 -16.17 -15.23
N ARG A 842 4.12 -16.91 -14.12
CA ARG A 842 3.56 -18.28 -14.11
C ARG A 842 2.05 -18.30 -14.34
N GLN A 843 1.32 -17.28 -13.90
CA GLN A 843 -0.13 -17.15 -14.14
C GLN A 843 -0.49 -16.79 -15.59
N PHE A 844 0.50 -16.49 -16.44
CA PHE A 844 0.32 -16.17 -17.87
C PHE A 844 0.94 -17.22 -18.83
N VAL A 845 1.47 -18.34 -18.31
CA VAL A 845 2.16 -19.37 -19.11
C VAL A 845 1.45 -20.72 -19.13
N GLU A 846 0.54 -20.99 -18.19
CA GLU A 846 -0.40 -22.11 -18.27
C GLU A 846 -1.75 -21.58 -18.80
N PRO A 847 -2.18 -21.98 -20.01
CA PRO A 847 -3.54 -21.69 -20.47
C PRO A 847 -4.54 -22.53 -19.69
N ASP A 848 -5.68 -21.90 -19.48
CA ASP A 848 -6.88 -22.39 -18.82
C ASP A 848 -7.13 -23.92 -18.92
N ARG A 849 -7.26 -24.56 -17.75
CA ARG A 849 -7.92 -25.86 -17.58
C ARG A 849 -8.97 -25.77 -16.47
N SER A 850 -9.89 -24.81 -16.61
CA SER A 850 -11.09 -24.68 -15.80
C SER A 850 -12.39 -25.02 -16.55
N ASP A 851 -12.35 -26.02 -17.44
CA ASP A 851 -13.52 -26.76 -17.90
C ASP A 851 -13.39 -28.24 -17.48
N CYS A 852 -13.95 -28.56 -16.31
CA CYS A 852 -14.30 -29.92 -15.90
C CYS A 852 -15.59 -29.81 -15.07
N PRO A 853 -16.66 -30.59 -15.35
CA PRO A 853 -17.96 -30.38 -14.71
C PRO A 853 -17.89 -30.59 -13.19
N GLN A 854 -18.58 -29.72 -12.44
CA GLN A 854 -18.89 -29.99 -11.04
C GLN A 854 -19.80 -31.24 -10.98
N PRO A 855 -19.54 -32.21 -10.07
CA PRO A 855 -20.51 -33.26 -9.80
C PRO A 855 -21.77 -32.64 -9.15
N GLU A 856 -22.94 -32.98 -9.67
CA GLU A 856 -24.23 -32.50 -9.16
C GLU A 856 -24.43 -32.90 -7.69
N SER A 857 -25.04 -32.01 -6.90
CA SER A 857 -25.35 -32.32 -5.50
C SER A 857 -26.59 -33.23 -5.42
N PRO A 858 -26.58 -34.33 -4.63
CA PRO A 858 -27.67 -35.29 -4.59
C PRO A 858 -28.80 -34.83 -3.67
N ALA A 859 -29.53 -33.77 -4.06
CA ALA A 859 -30.62 -33.22 -3.25
C ALA A 859 -31.72 -32.50 -4.06
N GLU A 860 -32.12 -33.00 -5.24
CA GLU A 860 -33.38 -32.58 -5.90
C GLU A 860 -33.85 -33.64 -6.92
N ARG A 861 -34.41 -34.75 -6.40
CA ARG A 861 -35.26 -35.68 -7.16
C ARG A 861 -36.48 -36.07 -6.33
N SER A 862 -37.44 -35.16 -6.26
CA SER A 862 -38.80 -35.45 -5.85
C SER A 862 -39.77 -34.53 -6.59
N GLU A 863 -40.65 -35.17 -7.38
CA GLU A 863 -41.93 -34.65 -7.89
C GLU A 863 -41.92 -33.66 -9.08
N HIS A 864 -42.58 -34.13 -10.14
CA HIS A 864 -43.12 -33.46 -11.35
C HIS A 864 -42.17 -33.06 -12.49
#